data_AF-A0ABD0QX79-F1
#
_entry.id   AF-A0ABD0QX79-F1
#
_cell.length_a   1.000
_cell.length_b   1.000
_cell.length_c   1.000
_cell.angle_alpha   90.00
_cell.angle_beta   90.00
_cell.angle_gamma   90.00
#
_symmetry.space_group_name_H-M   'P 1'
#
loop_
_entity.id
_entity.type
_entity.pdbx_description
1 polymer ?
#
loop_
_entity_poly.entity_id
_entity_poly.type
_entity_poly.pdbx_seq_one_letter_code
_entity_poly.pdbx_strand_id
1 'polypeptide(L)'
;MQQKAAEDNEVLQKELKEEIAKRTNAENSLSTIKNRYLSLKNRRGVERVEEKEVLQYYRDPKLEASVQDFQKKIHEEALKCTKTQSEIEVLTRKITSLESELKNTKPKLVTREVTEVEKDPQLDLEASNIRENISKLRSELKVKDQEKAYLQTEMRMVEQKKQNIKERVVQKEVVTLKKDPEMLKAVRTFEMAISDEGERSKSLKSEISQTRSQIDSLERLIPTLEPKVVTKEVKRVDRDPGLITESKDLLTTIEEVRNENKSLMTALSNLQSRHVQIQQIKPKVEVKEIISENFRVAPETEAEMQRLRRELQDNSRQFSDFERQISLVKTELGVLYAQKPKIEYKEVVQEVVKEERSPENVKEIQRLSDQVYSLQKTYSTLQDELIRLRKDRDEWKAEKSKVETKIVTKDVTKYIDDPLLEKEADRLRREVREETQRRRTIEEMVFELQNKYIQLERQKPEEKVVVQEVVRLQKDPRQILDHDRLGRSLDEEVKNRRKFELEVQQMRALLEDKEITIRSSDERQRKIQVETELRQIKSRIHELETAPPPIEENIVIEEVLKVERDPKLDKLTNGLRTDMDKESSDIMRLTRDIRKLTLEIEILQREKSVEKTIYKDVVRVEKDQAVEAERSHLREQLLQKKNSRRDLEDEIHRQEERLQRQSSKRSTTSLEETNLIHDRDKLQREKENIQRELRTLESERQNISISFHQQSRLMSERNQMNRQRSIKMESDVQRLEREILDEKDKIHKRDNIIRELKNSVRKEDPSETRTKEVNVSTKISILDPNTGKDMSPYDAYMQGFIDRNQYIQLQELECDWEEITTRGPNGEISVLQDRKSGKQYSINNALKEGRVTKYQLQQYKDGKMPISEFALLVAGETKSRQYTPVTSQPTQQLNEEFPICGVYDVHTDSCLNVRSAMDRKMIDTNTAQKLLEAQAATGGIVDISNSIRYSVNKAADRGLIESSQLQRLLNAQKAFTGVEDPMTKERLSVGEAVQKGWMPKENAMRYMEAQFLTGGLVNPNKAGRVNIVDAVSSKMIDSAMMRELQEEINYAKELTDPITKEKVNYKQALARCKTDPLSGLPMLPASSKDSAYSSSYFSHK
;
A
#
# COMPACT_ATOMS: atom_id res chain seq x y z
N MET A 1 4.35 -63.56 33.05
CA MET A 1 3.73 -62.66 32.04
C MET A 1 2.54 -61.90 32.62
N GLN A 2 1.54 -62.56 33.23
CA GLN A 2 0.41 -61.86 33.85
C GLN A 2 0.77 -61.02 35.10
N GLN A 3 1.73 -61.45 35.93
CA GLN A 3 2.18 -60.65 37.09
C GLN A 3 2.90 -59.34 36.68
N LYS A 4 3.77 -59.39 35.66
CA LYS A 4 4.44 -58.18 35.14
C LYS A 4 3.46 -57.18 34.53
N ALA A 5 2.46 -57.66 33.79
CA ALA A 5 1.42 -56.80 33.25
C ALA A 5 0.53 -56.19 34.36
N ALA A 6 0.36 -56.86 35.50
CA ALA A 6 -0.34 -56.32 36.65
C ALA A 6 0.49 -55.23 37.36
N GLU A 7 1.80 -55.46 37.54
CA GLU A 7 2.74 -54.48 38.11
C GLU A 7 2.84 -53.23 37.22
N ASP A 8 2.96 -53.39 35.90
CA ASP A 8 3.03 -52.26 34.96
C ASP A 8 1.72 -51.45 34.94
N ASN A 9 0.57 -52.13 35.09
CA ASN A 9 -0.74 -51.47 35.17
C ASN A 9 -0.92 -50.75 36.52
N GLU A 10 -0.34 -51.27 37.60
CA GLU A 10 -0.32 -50.62 38.91
C GLU A 10 0.57 -49.37 38.91
N VAL A 11 1.71 -49.42 38.22
CA VAL A 11 2.60 -48.26 37.99
C VAL A 11 1.89 -47.19 37.14
N LEU A 12 1.27 -47.58 36.04
CA LEU A 12 0.52 -46.65 35.17
C LEU A 12 -0.69 -46.06 35.90
N GLN A 13 -1.37 -46.82 36.76
CA GLN A 13 -2.43 -46.28 37.62
C GLN A 13 -1.90 -45.29 38.65
N LYS A 14 -0.68 -45.49 39.16
CA LYS A 14 -0.03 -44.56 40.08
C LYS A 14 0.37 -43.27 39.37
N GLU A 15 0.95 -43.36 38.18
CA GLU A 15 1.27 -42.21 37.33
C GLU A 15 0.03 -41.43 36.91
N LEU A 16 -1.06 -42.13 36.57
CA LEU A 16 -2.34 -41.50 36.25
C LEU A 16 -2.93 -40.77 37.47
N LYS A 17 -2.83 -41.36 38.67
CA LYS A 17 -3.25 -40.70 39.91
C LYS A 17 -2.40 -39.46 40.23
N GLU A 18 -1.09 -39.52 39.99
CA GLU A 18 -0.20 -38.37 40.16
C GLU A 18 -0.49 -37.25 39.16
N GLU A 19 -0.79 -37.58 37.90
CA GLU A 19 -1.20 -36.57 36.90
C GLU A 19 -2.59 -36.00 37.18
N ILE A 20 -3.53 -36.80 37.68
CA ILE A 20 -4.83 -36.29 38.16
C ILE A 20 -4.62 -35.36 39.37
N ALA A 21 -3.70 -35.68 40.29
CA ALA A 21 -3.37 -34.81 41.42
C ALA A 21 -2.73 -33.49 40.96
N LYS A 22 -1.80 -33.52 39.99
CA LYS A 22 -1.21 -32.30 39.41
C LYS A 22 -2.26 -31.45 38.68
N ARG A 23 -3.13 -32.09 37.90
CA ARG A 23 -4.22 -31.42 37.19
C ARG A 23 -5.21 -30.77 38.15
N THR A 24 -5.64 -31.47 39.20
CA THR A 24 -6.53 -30.91 40.22
C THR A 24 -5.87 -29.76 40.99
N ASN A 25 -4.57 -29.83 41.27
CA ASN A 25 -3.84 -28.72 41.89
C ASN A 25 -3.74 -27.50 40.95
N ALA A 26 -3.54 -27.73 39.66
CA ALA A 26 -3.54 -26.69 38.64
C ALA A 26 -4.93 -26.07 38.47
N GLU A 27 -5.99 -26.89 38.45
CA GLU A 27 -7.39 -26.44 38.39
C GLU A 27 -7.79 -25.66 39.65
N ASN A 28 -7.31 -26.04 40.84
CA ASN A 28 -7.48 -25.28 42.08
C ASN A 28 -6.70 -23.96 42.08
N SER A 29 -5.50 -23.94 41.50
CA SER A 29 -4.72 -22.71 41.30
C SER A 29 -5.42 -21.78 40.29
N LEU A 30 -5.99 -22.34 39.24
CA LEU A 30 -6.80 -21.61 38.27
C LEU A 30 -8.11 -21.12 38.89
N SER A 31 -8.75 -21.90 39.75
CA SER A 31 -9.98 -21.50 40.45
C SER A 31 -9.71 -20.41 41.47
N THR A 32 -8.60 -20.47 42.20
CA THR A 32 -8.17 -19.39 43.13
C THR A 32 -7.79 -18.12 42.38
N ILE A 33 -7.11 -18.21 41.23
CA ILE A 33 -6.84 -17.06 40.35
C ILE A 33 -8.15 -16.53 39.75
N LYS A 34 -9.07 -17.39 39.34
CA LYS A 34 -10.37 -17.01 38.77
C LYS A 34 -11.27 -16.39 39.84
N ASN A 35 -11.24 -16.87 41.07
CA ASN A 35 -11.94 -16.31 42.22
C ASN A 35 -11.31 -14.97 42.66
N ARG A 36 -9.98 -14.84 42.59
CA ARG A 36 -9.28 -13.55 42.78
C ARG A 36 -9.62 -12.56 41.67
N TYR A 37 -9.72 -13.01 40.43
CA TYR A 37 -10.15 -12.22 39.29
C TYR A 37 -11.62 -11.82 39.38
N LEU A 38 -12.50 -12.71 39.83
CA LEU A 38 -13.92 -12.43 40.07
C LEU A 38 -14.11 -11.50 41.27
N SER A 39 -13.30 -11.63 42.33
CA SER A 39 -13.25 -10.69 43.45
C SER A 39 -12.77 -9.30 43.00
N LEU A 40 -11.80 -9.23 42.08
CA LEU A 40 -11.34 -7.98 41.46
C LEU A 40 -12.36 -7.39 40.48
N LYS A 41 -13.13 -8.24 39.79
CA LYS A 41 -14.17 -7.84 38.81
C LYS A 41 -15.48 -7.43 39.48
N ASN A 42 -15.81 -8.01 40.64
CA ASN A 42 -17.01 -7.70 41.42
C ASN A 42 -16.85 -6.48 42.33
N ARG A 43 -15.65 -5.89 42.39
CA ARG A 43 -15.50 -4.50 42.81
C ARG A 43 -16.05 -3.63 41.67
N ARG A 44 -17.29 -3.13 41.82
CA ARG A 44 -17.78 -1.97 41.06
C ARG A 44 -16.68 -0.91 41.11
N GLY A 45 -16.36 -0.35 39.95
CA GLY A 45 -15.26 0.60 39.76
C GLY A 45 -15.18 1.59 40.92
N VAL A 46 -14.25 1.31 41.84
CA VAL A 46 -13.58 2.37 42.56
C VAL A 46 -12.90 3.15 41.46
N GLU A 47 -13.29 4.42 41.33
CA GLU A 47 -12.57 5.42 40.57
C GLU A 47 -11.09 5.10 40.70
N ARG A 48 -10.44 4.76 39.58
CA ARG A 48 -8.98 4.74 39.60
C ARG A 48 -8.56 6.19 39.80
N VAL A 49 -8.39 6.54 41.06
CA VAL A 49 -7.37 7.51 41.46
C VAL A 49 -6.07 6.88 40.98
N GLU A 50 -5.63 7.27 39.79
CA GLU A 50 -4.23 7.10 39.44
C GLU A 50 -3.48 8.00 40.42
N GLU A 51 -2.88 7.41 41.47
CA GLU A 51 -1.77 8.03 42.15
C GLU A 51 -0.63 8.12 41.15
N LYS A 52 -0.71 9.17 40.35
CA LYS A 52 0.32 9.54 39.42
C LYS A 52 1.23 10.45 40.22
N GLU A 53 2.38 9.93 40.66
CA GLU A 53 3.52 10.79 40.96
C GLU A 53 3.91 11.46 39.64
N VAL A 54 3.19 12.54 39.30
CA VAL A 54 3.58 13.37 38.20
C VAL A 54 4.72 14.21 38.73
N LEU A 55 5.93 13.86 38.28
CA LEU A 55 7.04 14.80 38.24
C LEU A 55 6.60 15.96 37.33
N GLN A 56 5.92 16.93 37.92
CA GLN A 56 5.45 18.10 37.23
C GLN A 56 6.64 19.04 37.10
N TYR A 57 7.31 18.93 35.95
CA TYR A 57 8.27 19.94 35.54
C TYR A 57 7.48 21.22 35.29
N TYR A 58 7.50 22.13 36.27
CA TYR A 58 6.94 23.46 36.05
C TYR A 58 7.74 24.13 34.93
N ARG A 59 7.10 24.24 33.76
CA ARG A 59 7.51 25.18 32.73
C ARG A 59 7.31 26.58 33.30
N ASP A 60 8.24 27.48 33.03
CA ASP A 60 8.15 28.86 33.52
C ASP A 60 6.82 29.46 33.00
N PRO A 61 5.83 29.76 33.86
CA PRO A 61 4.48 30.12 33.42
C PRO A 61 4.47 31.40 32.58
N LYS A 62 5.51 32.23 32.73
CA LYS A 62 5.75 33.41 31.90
C LYS A 62 6.12 33.05 30.46
N LEU A 63 6.82 31.93 30.24
CA LEU A 63 7.19 31.46 28.92
C LEU A 63 5.98 30.86 28.19
N GLU A 64 5.14 30.09 28.89
CA GLU A 64 3.90 29.55 28.31
C GLU A 64 2.88 30.64 27.99
N ALA A 65 2.71 31.64 28.86
CA ALA A 65 1.91 32.82 28.56
C ALA A 65 2.46 33.58 27.34
N SER A 66 3.78 33.72 27.23
CA SER A 66 4.40 34.37 26.07
C SER A 66 4.15 33.59 24.77
N VAL A 67 4.23 32.25 24.80
CA VAL A 67 3.93 31.40 23.62
C VAL A 67 2.47 31.54 23.20
N GLN A 68 1.53 31.53 24.15
CA GLN A 68 0.11 31.76 23.85
C GLN A 68 -0.15 33.17 23.28
N ASP A 69 0.52 34.19 23.82
CA ASP A 69 0.43 35.56 23.30
C ASP A 69 1.01 35.68 21.89
N PHE A 70 2.11 35.00 21.59
CA PHE A 70 2.67 34.94 20.24
C PHE A 70 1.76 34.19 19.26
N GLN A 71 1.13 33.09 19.69
CA GLN A 71 0.14 32.37 18.88
C GLN A 71 -1.08 33.23 18.54
N LYS A 72 -1.61 33.99 19.51
CA LYS A 72 -2.70 34.94 19.28
C LYS A 72 -2.30 36.04 18.29
N LYS A 73 -1.12 36.64 18.46
CA LYS A 73 -0.60 37.67 17.53
C LYS A 73 -0.39 37.13 16.12
N ILE A 74 0.11 35.91 15.95
CA ILE A 74 0.27 35.27 14.63
C ILE A 74 -1.11 35.05 13.97
N HIS A 75 -2.12 34.64 14.75
CA HIS A 75 -3.47 34.45 14.24
C HIS A 75 -4.12 35.79 13.83
N GLU A 76 -3.96 36.85 14.63
CA GLU A 76 -4.43 38.20 14.32
C GLU A 76 -3.76 38.78 13.08
N GLU A 77 -2.43 38.66 12.92
CA GLU A 77 -1.74 39.12 11.72
C GLU A 77 -2.12 38.29 10.49
N ALA A 78 -2.39 36.99 10.62
CA ALA A 78 -2.90 36.17 9.52
C ALA A 78 -4.28 36.64 9.03
N LEU A 79 -5.19 37.03 9.94
CA LEU A 79 -6.50 37.60 9.59
C LEU A 79 -6.38 38.98 8.93
N LYS A 80 -5.39 39.79 9.33
CA LYS A 80 -5.11 41.07 8.66
C LYS A 80 -4.58 40.87 7.24
N CYS A 81 -3.69 39.90 7.02
CA CYS A 81 -3.16 39.57 5.69
C CYS A 81 -4.28 39.15 4.72
N THR A 82 -5.22 38.29 5.16
CA THR A 82 -6.34 37.87 4.31
C THR A 82 -7.29 39.02 3.97
N LYS A 83 -7.48 39.97 4.90
CA LYS A 83 -8.26 41.19 4.64
C LYS A 83 -7.59 42.08 3.60
N THR A 84 -6.29 42.37 3.73
CA THR A 84 -5.54 43.17 2.74
C THR A 84 -5.52 42.47 1.37
N GLN A 85 -5.47 41.14 1.35
CA GLN A 85 -5.48 40.37 0.10
C GLN A 85 -6.84 40.43 -0.61
N SER A 86 -7.96 40.36 0.13
CA SER A 86 -9.29 40.52 -0.47
C SER A 86 -9.52 41.96 -0.99
N GLU A 87 -8.98 42.97 -0.31
CA GLU A 87 -9.01 44.37 -0.79
C GLU A 87 -8.23 44.54 -2.11
N ILE A 88 -7.06 43.92 -2.24
CA ILE A 88 -6.29 43.90 -3.50
C ILE A 88 -7.10 43.24 -4.62
N GLU A 89 -7.79 42.14 -4.36
CA GLU A 89 -8.61 41.44 -5.35
C GLU A 89 -9.82 42.28 -5.81
N VAL A 90 -10.43 43.04 -4.90
CA VAL A 90 -11.53 43.96 -5.24
C VAL A 90 -11.03 45.11 -6.12
N LEU A 91 -9.91 45.74 -5.77
CA LEU A 91 -9.32 46.81 -6.57
C LEU A 91 -8.83 46.31 -7.93
N THR A 92 -8.29 45.10 -7.99
CA THR A 92 -7.88 44.48 -9.25
C THR A 92 -9.09 44.28 -10.17
N ARG A 93 -10.21 43.78 -9.64
CA ARG A 93 -11.47 43.65 -10.39
C ARG A 93 -11.98 45.00 -10.92
N LYS A 94 -11.84 46.08 -10.15
CA LYS A 94 -12.23 47.43 -10.56
C LYS A 94 -11.34 48.00 -11.67
N ILE A 95 -10.04 47.69 -11.67
CA ILE A 95 -9.17 48.03 -12.81
C ILE A 95 -9.64 47.28 -14.06
N THR A 96 -9.92 45.99 -13.95
CA THR A 96 -10.35 45.20 -15.11
C THR A 96 -11.67 45.70 -15.69
N SER A 97 -12.60 46.16 -14.85
CA SER A 97 -13.84 46.78 -15.31
C SER A 97 -13.60 48.11 -16.02
N LEU A 98 -12.79 49.01 -15.44
CA LEU A 98 -12.43 50.30 -16.07
C LEU A 98 -11.68 50.12 -17.39
N GLU A 99 -10.75 49.16 -17.46
CA GLU A 99 -10.04 48.81 -18.71
C GLU A 99 -10.98 48.22 -19.76
N SER A 100 -12.01 47.49 -19.35
CA SER A 100 -13.04 46.98 -20.25
C SER A 100 -13.99 48.08 -20.74
N GLU A 101 -14.32 49.05 -19.89
CA GLU A 101 -15.12 50.23 -20.25
C GLU A 101 -14.36 51.12 -21.24
N LEU A 102 -13.05 51.32 -21.02
CA LEU A 102 -12.17 52.05 -21.95
C LEU A 102 -12.10 51.39 -23.34
N LYS A 103 -12.16 50.05 -23.41
CA LYS A 103 -12.16 49.30 -24.68
C LYS A 103 -13.53 49.27 -25.37
N ASN A 104 -14.62 49.47 -24.62
CA ASN A 104 -15.99 49.29 -25.12
C ASN A 104 -16.72 50.61 -25.47
N THR A 105 -16.12 51.78 -25.23
CA THR A 105 -16.69 53.06 -25.65
C THR A 105 -16.59 53.22 -27.17
N LYS A 106 -17.74 53.17 -27.85
CA LYS A 106 -17.82 53.38 -29.32
C LYS A 106 -17.73 54.88 -29.64
N PRO A 107 -16.97 55.29 -30.68
CA PRO A 107 -16.84 56.70 -31.06
C PRO A 107 -18.17 57.22 -31.65
N LYS A 108 -18.62 58.38 -31.17
CA LYS A 108 -19.75 59.12 -31.76
C LYS A 108 -19.25 59.94 -32.94
N LEU A 109 -19.84 59.68 -34.12
CA LEU A 109 -19.57 60.40 -35.36
C LEU A 109 -20.23 61.79 -35.30
N VAL A 110 -19.45 62.87 -35.39
CA VAL A 110 -19.93 64.19 -35.79
C VAL A 110 -19.02 64.71 -36.90
N THR A 111 -19.66 65.27 -37.91
CA THR A 111 -19.13 65.65 -39.21
C THR A 111 -18.23 66.89 -39.16
N ARG A 112 -17.09 66.76 -39.84
CA ARG A 112 -16.23 67.78 -40.46
C ARG A 112 -15.42 68.68 -39.49
N GLU A 113 -14.10 68.64 -39.75
CA GLU A 113 -12.99 69.39 -39.16
C GLU A 113 -12.43 68.87 -37.82
N VAL A 114 -11.14 68.51 -37.90
CA VAL A 114 -10.13 68.22 -36.86
C VAL A 114 -10.67 68.03 -35.44
N THR A 115 -10.72 66.78 -34.96
CA THR A 115 -10.64 66.51 -33.51
C THR A 115 -9.94 65.17 -33.27
N GLU A 116 -8.90 65.24 -32.45
CA GLU A 116 -8.22 64.10 -31.86
C GLU A 116 -9.18 63.32 -30.96
N VAL A 117 -8.99 62.00 -30.90
CA VAL A 117 -9.62 61.15 -29.90
C VAL A 117 -8.94 61.45 -28.57
N GLU A 118 -9.56 62.31 -27.77
CA GLU A 118 -9.17 62.48 -26.38
C GLU A 118 -9.56 61.21 -25.61
N LYS A 119 -8.55 60.44 -25.17
CA LYS A 119 -8.75 59.48 -24.08
C LYS A 119 -9.20 60.29 -22.88
N ASP A 120 -10.29 59.88 -22.23
CA ASP A 120 -10.73 60.54 -21.00
C ASP A 120 -9.58 60.50 -19.98
N PRO A 121 -8.89 61.64 -19.73
CA PRO A 121 -7.73 61.65 -18.86
C PRO A 121 -8.13 61.32 -17.42
N GLN A 122 -9.41 61.46 -17.06
CA GLN A 122 -9.91 61.16 -15.72
C GLN A 122 -9.93 59.65 -15.46
N LEU A 123 -10.32 58.83 -16.44
CA LEU A 123 -10.31 57.36 -16.29
C LEU A 123 -8.89 56.79 -16.24
N ASP A 124 -7.97 57.35 -17.02
CA ASP A 124 -6.55 56.97 -16.96
C ASP A 124 -5.90 57.40 -15.63
N LEU A 125 -6.27 58.57 -15.10
CA LEU A 125 -5.82 59.05 -13.80
C LEU A 125 -6.38 58.18 -12.65
N GLU A 126 -7.65 57.81 -12.71
CA GLU A 126 -8.29 56.94 -11.72
C GLU A 126 -7.69 55.52 -11.75
N ALA A 127 -7.49 54.95 -12.93
CA ALA A 127 -6.82 53.65 -13.08
C ALA A 127 -5.36 53.71 -12.58
N SER A 128 -4.65 54.83 -12.81
CA SER A 128 -3.31 55.05 -12.26
C SER A 128 -3.32 55.14 -10.72
N ASN A 129 -4.27 55.87 -10.14
CA ASN A 129 -4.40 55.99 -8.68
C ASN A 129 -4.78 54.65 -8.02
N ILE A 130 -5.67 53.86 -8.63
CA ILE A 130 -6.00 52.52 -8.13
C ILE A 130 -4.79 51.58 -8.26
N ARG A 131 -4.00 51.66 -9.34
CA ARG A 131 -2.73 50.91 -9.49
C ARG A 131 -1.71 51.29 -8.41
N GLU A 132 -1.60 52.57 -8.08
CA GLU A 132 -0.74 53.05 -7.00
C GLU A 132 -1.21 52.51 -5.64
N ASN A 133 -2.51 52.52 -5.37
CA ASN A 133 -3.09 51.97 -4.14
C ASN A 133 -2.89 50.45 -4.02
N ILE A 134 -3.00 49.69 -5.13
CA ILE A 134 -2.66 48.27 -5.16
C ILE A 134 -1.17 48.05 -4.85
N SER A 135 -0.30 48.91 -5.38
CA SER A 135 1.14 48.84 -5.08
C SER A 135 1.42 49.09 -3.61
N LYS A 136 0.74 50.08 -2.99
CA LYS A 136 0.83 50.36 -1.55
C LYS A 136 0.34 49.18 -0.71
N LEU A 137 -0.86 48.65 -0.97
CA LEU A 137 -1.40 47.48 -0.26
C LEU A 137 -0.54 46.22 -0.43
N ARG A 138 0.06 46.01 -1.60
CA ARG A 138 1.02 44.90 -1.82
C ARG A 138 2.31 45.09 -1.03
N SER A 139 2.77 46.33 -0.86
CA SER A 139 3.94 46.62 -0.02
C SER A 139 3.63 46.39 1.47
N GLU A 140 2.44 46.78 1.93
CA GLU A 140 1.96 46.52 3.29
C GLU A 140 1.82 45.01 3.55
N LEU A 141 1.28 44.25 2.59
CA LEU A 141 1.17 42.80 2.68
C LEU A 141 2.54 42.12 2.81
N LYS A 142 3.55 42.58 2.06
CA LYS A 142 4.93 42.08 2.21
C LYS A 142 5.52 42.35 3.59
N VAL A 143 5.26 43.53 4.17
CA VAL A 143 5.71 43.87 5.53
C VAL A 143 5.00 42.98 6.55
N LYS A 144 3.70 42.76 6.38
CA LYS A 144 2.88 41.91 7.26
C LYS A 144 3.28 40.43 7.21
N ASP A 145 3.62 39.93 6.03
CA ASP A 145 4.14 38.57 5.86
C ASP A 145 5.54 38.41 6.49
N GLN A 146 6.39 39.44 6.43
CA GLN A 146 7.68 39.46 7.12
C GLN A 146 7.51 39.48 8.64
N GLU A 147 6.57 40.26 9.17
CA GLU A 147 6.23 40.28 10.61
C GLU A 147 5.71 38.92 11.07
N LYS A 148 4.82 38.28 10.30
CA LYS A 148 4.33 36.93 10.57
C LYS A 148 5.45 35.90 10.56
N ALA A 149 6.35 35.96 9.58
CA ALA A 149 7.51 35.06 9.51
C ALA A 149 8.44 35.26 10.71
N TYR A 150 8.70 36.51 11.10
CA TYR A 150 9.49 36.87 12.27
C TYR A 150 8.89 36.30 13.57
N LEU A 151 7.58 36.48 13.79
CA LEU A 151 6.87 35.95 14.96
C LEU A 151 6.88 34.41 14.99
N GLN A 152 6.78 33.75 13.83
CA GLN A 152 6.89 32.29 13.73
C GLN A 152 8.30 31.78 14.05
N THR A 153 9.35 32.49 13.63
CA THR A 153 10.73 32.15 14.00
C THR A 153 11.00 32.41 15.48
N GLU A 154 10.48 33.48 16.06
CA GLU A 154 10.61 33.77 17.49
C GLU A 154 9.89 32.72 18.35
N MET A 155 8.71 32.25 17.92
CA MET A 155 8.02 31.13 18.54
C MET A 155 8.85 29.84 18.50
N ARG A 156 9.45 29.48 17.35
CA ARG A 156 10.33 28.30 17.25
C ARG A 156 11.58 28.43 18.11
N MET A 157 12.18 29.62 18.20
CA MET A 157 13.31 29.87 19.09
C MET A 157 12.94 29.71 20.57
N VAL A 158 11.76 30.18 20.96
CA VAL A 158 11.23 30.01 22.33
C VAL A 158 10.92 28.54 22.63
N GLU A 159 10.41 27.79 21.66
CA GLU A 159 10.18 26.34 21.75
C GLU A 159 11.48 25.53 21.83
N GLN A 160 12.56 25.97 21.16
CA GLN A 160 13.86 25.28 21.13
C GLN A 160 14.77 25.58 22.34
N LYS A 161 14.48 26.63 23.14
CA LYS A 161 15.30 26.99 24.30
C LYS A 161 15.16 25.93 25.41
N LYS A 162 16.21 25.12 25.61
CA LYS A 162 16.27 24.07 26.64
C LYS A 162 15.94 24.61 28.04
N GLN A 163 15.07 23.89 28.73
CA GLN A 163 14.42 24.29 29.99
C GLN A 163 15.35 24.07 31.20
N ASN A 164 15.53 25.10 32.04
CA ASN A 164 16.12 24.95 33.37
C ASN A 164 15.01 24.69 34.39
N ILE A 165 14.96 23.48 34.93
CA ILE A 165 13.98 23.02 35.92
C ILE A 165 14.26 23.74 37.25
N LYS A 166 13.33 24.58 37.73
CA LYS A 166 13.52 25.38 38.95
C LYS A 166 12.86 24.81 40.21
N GLU A 167 11.93 23.86 40.11
CA GLU A 167 11.30 23.32 41.32
C GLU A 167 10.71 21.93 41.11
N ARG A 168 10.95 21.06 42.10
CA ARG A 168 10.47 19.68 42.14
C ARG A 168 9.43 19.57 43.25
N VAL A 169 8.17 19.81 42.91
CA VAL A 169 7.05 19.62 43.83
C VAL A 169 6.29 18.38 43.39
N VAL A 170 6.20 17.39 44.28
CA VAL A 170 5.35 16.22 44.10
C VAL A 170 3.95 16.62 44.54
N GLN A 171 3.09 17.00 43.60
CA GLN A 171 1.70 17.31 43.89
C GLN A 171 0.82 16.07 43.66
N LYS A 172 0.05 15.75 44.70
CA LYS A 172 -0.89 14.63 44.71
C LYS A 172 -2.25 15.14 44.21
N GLU A 173 -2.45 15.13 42.90
CA GLU A 173 -3.72 15.58 42.29
C GLU A 173 -4.63 14.41 41.92
N VAL A 174 -5.88 14.48 42.37
CA VAL A 174 -6.99 13.59 41.99
C VAL A 174 -7.87 14.36 41.00
N VAL A 175 -7.72 14.12 39.69
CA VAL A 175 -8.40 14.90 38.65
C VAL A 175 -9.63 14.16 38.10
N THR A 176 -10.77 14.86 38.10
CA THR A 176 -12.02 14.44 37.42
C THR A 176 -12.20 15.27 36.13
N LEU A 177 -12.39 14.60 34.99
CA LEU A 177 -12.49 15.26 33.68
C LEU A 177 -13.93 15.73 33.39
N LYS A 178 -14.15 17.06 33.31
CA LYS A 178 -15.32 17.68 32.65
C LYS A 178 -14.85 18.40 31.38
N LYS A 179 -15.64 18.31 30.30
CA LYS A 179 -15.35 18.93 29.00
C LYS A 179 -15.51 20.45 29.07
N ASP A 180 -14.56 21.19 28.50
CA ASP A 180 -14.56 22.65 28.47
C ASP A 180 -15.67 23.25 27.57
N PRO A 181 -16.53 24.14 28.09
CA PRO A 181 -17.67 24.70 27.36
C PRO A 181 -17.28 25.74 26.29
N GLU A 182 -16.11 26.36 26.40
CA GLU A 182 -15.61 27.32 25.41
C GLU A 182 -15.15 26.62 24.12
N MET A 183 -14.58 25.42 24.25
CA MET A 183 -14.16 24.61 23.11
C MET A 183 -15.38 24.16 22.29
N LEU A 184 -16.49 23.84 22.95
CA LEU A 184 -17.76 23.50 22.28
C LEU A 184 -18.38 24.70 21.54
N LYS A 185 -18.20 25.93 22.05
CA LYS A 185 -18.65 27.15 21.34
C LYS A 185 -17.80 27.42 20.10
N ALA A 186 -16.48 27.25 20.20
CA ALA A 186 -15.57 27.40 19.06
C ALA A 186 -15.87 26.39 17.94
N VAL A 187 -16.13 25.13 18.30
CA VAL A 187 -16.51 24.08 17.34
C VAL A 187 -17.81 24.44 16.61
N ARG A 188 -18.83 24.93 17.34
CA ARG A 188 -20.10 25.37 16.71
C ARG A 188 -19.92 26.57 15.78
N THR A 189 -19.06 27.52 16.12
CA THR A 189 -18.77 28.66 15.23
C THR A 189 -18.06 28.22 13.95
N PHE A 190 -17.19 27.21 14.03
CA PHE A 190 -16.54 26.64 12.85
C PHE A 190 -17.51 25.82 12.00
N GLU A 191 -18.40 25.05 12.62
CA GLU A 191 -19.47 24.32 11.91
C GLU A 191 -20.38 25.27 11.12
N MET A 192 -20.74 26.43 11.70
CA MET A 192 -21.52 27.45 10.99
C MET A 192 -20.75 28.08 9.82
N ALA A 193 -19.48 28.46 10.02
CA ALA A 193 -18.66 29.04 8.95
C ALA A 193 -18.45 28.07 7.76
N ILE A 194 -18.32 26.77 8.04
CA ILE A 194 -18.19 25.73 7.01
C ILE A 194 -19.52 25.57 6.23
N SER A 195 -20.66 25.66 6.92
CA SER A 195 -21.97 25.63 6.27
C SER A 195 -22.17 26.82 5.33
N ASP A 196 -21.82 28.03 5.79
CA ASP A 196 -21.94 29.27 5.01
C ASP A 196 -21.07 29.25 3.76
N GLU A 197 -19.84 28.73 3.86
CA GLU A 197 -18.93 28.58 2.72
C GLU A 197 -19.42 27.50 1.73
N GLY A 198 -20.08 26.46 2.24
CA GLY A 198 -20.78 25.46 1.44
C GLY A 198 -21.95 26.04 0.61
N GLU A 199 -22.69 27.00 1.17
CA GLU A 199 -23.75 27.71 0.45
C GLU A 199 -23.21 28.68 -0.61
N ARG A 200 -22.13 29.42 -0.29
CA ARG A 200 -21.41 30.27 -1.27
C ARG A 200 -20.84 29.47 -2.44
N SER A 201 -20.31 28.27 -2.18
CA SER A 201 -19.82 27.40 -3.24
C SER A 201 -20.95 26.94 -4.18
N LYS A 202 -22.17 26.73 -3.64
CA LYS A 202 -23.35 26.38 -4.45
C LYS A 202 -23.86 27.56 -5.27
N SER A 203 -23.87 28.77 -4.73
CA SER A 203 -24.27 29.97 -5.48
C SER A 203 -23.29 30.25 -6.64
N LEU A 204 -21.98 30.17 -6.39
CA LEU A 204 -20.94 30.30 -7.43
C LEU A 204 -21.07 29.24 -8.53
N LYS A 205 -21.38 27.98 -8.18
CA LYS A 205 -21.63 26.93 -9.18
C LYS A 205 -22.86 27.22 -10.04
N SER A 206 -23.91 27.80 -9.46
CA SER A 206 -25.11 28.23 -10.20
C SER A 206 -24.80 29.38 -11.16
N GLU A 207 -24.03 30.38 -10.71
CA GLU A 207 -23.60 31.50 -11.57
C GLU A 207 -22.74 31.02 -12.74
N ILE A 208 -21.76 30.14 -12.48
CA ILE A 208 -20.92 29.55 -13.54
C ILE A 208 -21.75 28.79 -14.58
N SER A 209 -22.79 28.07 -14.15
CA SER A 209 -23.72 27.37 -15.06
C SER A 209 -24.49 28.38 -15.93
N GLN A 210 -24.95 29.48 -15.33
CA GLN A 210 -25.65 30.54 -16.04
C GLN A 210 -24.73 31.25 -17.06
N THR A 211 -23.48 31.54 -16.70
CA THR A 211 -22.50 32.14 -17.63
C THR A 211 -22.16 31.20 -18.79
N ARG A 212 -22.04 29.88 -18.52
CA ARG A 212 -21.82 28.89 -19.59
C ARG A 212 -22.99 28.84 -20.56
N SER A 213 -24.23 28.91 -20.08
CA SER A 213 -25.41 28.98 -20.96
C SER A 213 -25.44 30.25 -21.83
N GLN A 214 -24.93 31.38 -21.29
CA GLN A 214 -24.80 32.63 -22.05
C GLN A 214 -23.70 32.53 -23.10
N ILE A 215 -22.56 31.92 -22.79
CA ILE A 215 -21.49 31.64 -23.76
C ILE A 215 -22.00 30.73 -24.87
N ASP A 216 -22.73 29.65 -24.55
CA ASP A 216 -23.30 28.74 -25.54
C ASP A 216 -24.32 29.43 -26.48
N SER A 217 -25.04 30.43 -25.97
CA SER A 217 -25.96 31.23 -26.79
C SER A 217 -25.24 32.25 -27.67
N LEU A 218 -24.13 32.82 -27.20
CA LEU A 218 -23.26 33.71 -28.00
C LEU A 218 -22.50 32.94 -29.07
N GLU A 219 -22.00 31.74 -28.75
CA GLU A 219 -21.30 30.88 -29.72
C GLU A 219 -22.21 30.40 -30.86
N ARG A 220 -23.51 30.26 -30.60
CA ARG A 220 -24.53 30.01 -31.65
C ARG A 220 -24.80 31.22 -32.55
N LEU A 221 -24.44 32.44 -32.13
CA LEU A 221 -24.59 33.68 -32.90
C LEU A 221 -23.35 34.06 -33.72
N ILE A 222 -22.21 33.40 -33.49
CA ILE A 222 -20.95 33.65 -34.20
C ILE A 222 -20.98 33.24 -35.70
N PRO A 223 -21.72 32.21 -36.16
CA PRO A 223 -21.72 31.81 -37.57
C PRO A 223 -22.48 32.73 -38.53
N THR A 224 -23.20 33.77 -38.06
CA THR A 224 -24.07 34.62 -38.88
C THR A 224 -23.45 35.95 -39.33
N LEU A 225 -22.16 36.19 -39.05
CA LEU A 225 -21.48 37.44 -39.42
C LEU A 225 -20.52 37.23 -40.61
N GLU A 226 -20.87 37.79 -41.78
CA GLU A 226 -20.07 37.71 -43.00
C GLU A 226 -18.80 38.58 -42.96
N PRO A 227 -17.68 38.16 -43.61
CA PRO A 227 -16.42 38.88 -43.58
C PRO A 227 -16.32 39.92 -44.72
N LYS A 228 -15.81 41.13 -44.42
CA LYS A 228 -15.40 42.12 -45.43
C LYS A 228 -13.88 42.25 -45.52
N VAL A 229 -13.42 42.33 -46.77
CA VAL A 229 -12.05 42.27 -47.30
C VAL A 229 -11.48 43.70 -47.50
N VAL A 230 -10.17 43.78 -47.83
CA VAL A 230 -9.45 44.86 -48.58
C VAL A 230 -8.83 45.92 -47.64
N THR A 231 -7.55 46.39 -47.68
CA THR A 231 -6.36 46.31 -48.57
C THR A 231 -5.10 46.75 -47.78
N LYS A 232 -3.90 46.34 -48.22
CA LYS A 232 -2.59 46.91 -47.82
C LYS A 232 -2.22 48.11 -48.70
N GLU A 233 -1.59 49.14 -48.11
CA GLU A 233 -0.61 49.98 -48.82
C GLU A 233 0.44 50.57 -47.88
N VAL A 234 1.68 50.69 -48.37
CA VAL A 234 2.92 50.95 -47.64
C VAL A 234 3.46 52.31 -48.06
N LYS A 235 3.93 53.17 -47.13
CA LYS A 235 5.31 53.75 -47.08
C LYS A 235 5.47 55.01 -46.20
N ARG A 236 6.60 54.97 -45.47
CA ARG A 236 7.59 56.00 -45.06
C ARG A 236 7.19 57.21 -44.21
N VAL A 237 7.60 57.10 -42.93
CA VAL A 237 8.57 57.94 -42.18
C VAL A 237 8.93 59.30 -42.78
N ASP A 238 8.68 60.36 -42.01
CA ASP A 238 9.66 61.38 -41.67
C ASP A 238 9.57 61.73 -40.18
N ARG A 239 10.73 62.00 -39.56
CA ARG A 239 10.94 62.14 -38.11
C ARG A 239 10.90 63.61 -37.69
N ASP A 240 10.15 63.91 -36.63
CA ASP A 240 10.16 65.23 -35.98
C ASP A 240 11.38 65.42 -35.04
N PRO A 241 12.03 66.58 -35.03
CA PRO A 241 13.34 66.82 -34.40
C PRO A 241 13.32 67.03 -32.88
N GLY A 242 12.14 67.21 -32.24
CA GLY A 242 12.03 67.45 -30.79
C GLY A 242 12.26 66.22 -29.90
N LEU A 243 11.86 65.03 -30.38
CA LEU A 243 12.12 63.76 -29.69
C LEU A 243 13.60 63.37 -29.70
N ILE A 244 14.41 63.93 -30.62
CA ILE A 244 15.85 63.67 -30.70
C ILE A 244 16.62 64.51 -29.68
N THR A 245 16.15 65.70 -29.33
CA THR A 245 16.78 66.53 -28.30
C THR A 245 16.49 66.01 -26.91
N GLU A 246 15.22 65.65 -26.60
CA GLU A 246 14.88 65.04 -25.31
C GLU A 246 15.51 63.65 -25.12
N SER A 247 15.61 62.86 -26.19
CA SER A 247 16.34 61.59 -26.14
C SER A 247 17.84 61.79 -25.93
N LYS A 248 18.45 62.86 -26.42
CA LYS A 248 19.87 63.15 -26.17
C LYS A 248 20.09 63.59 -24.72
N ASP A 249 19.21 64.39 -24.16
CA ASP A 249 19.30 64.86 -22.78
C ASP A 249 19.04 63.73 -21.77
N LEU A 250 18.15 62.79 -22.09
CA LEU A 250 17.95 61.56 -21.32
C LEU A 250 19.13 60.59 -21.45
N LEU A 251 19.80 60.55 -22.61
CA LEU A 251 21.00 59.73 -22.79
C LEU A 251 22.20 60.32 -22.04
N THR A 252 22.37 61.64 -22.00
CA THR A 252 23.46 62.27 -21.22
C THR A 252 23.25 62.08 -19.72
N THR A 253 22.03 62.23 -19.21
CA THR A 253 21.74 61.97 -17.78
C THR A 253 21.88 60.49 -17.42
N ILE A 254 21.50 59.56 -18.30
CA ILE A 254 21.77 58.13 -18.08
C ILE A 254 23.27 57.84 -18.09
N GLU A 255 24.05 58.47 -18.99
CA GLU A 255 25.50 58.27 -19.06
C GLU A 255 26.22 58.86 -17.83
N GLU A 256 25.74 59.99 -17.30
CA GLU A 256 26.22 60.59 -16.04
C GLU A 256 25.96 59.67 -14.84
N VAL A 257 24.73 59.17 -14.68
CA VAL A 257 24.38 58.20 -13.63
C VAL A 257 25.16 56.89 -13.79
N ARG A 258 25.47 56.48 -15.01
CA ARG A 258 26.29 55.29 -15.29
C ARG A 258 27.75 55.54 -14.92
N ASN A 259 28.27 56.74 -15.13
CA ASN A 259 29.62 57.13 -14.75
C ASN A 259 29.76 57.31 -13.23
N GLU A 260 28.76 57.85 -12.55
CA GLU A 260 28.68 57.87 -11.09
C GLU A 260 28.65 56.45 -10.52
N ASN A 261 27.82 55.55 -11.07
CA ASN A 261 27.81 54.15 -10.66
C ASN A 261 29.13 53.44 -10.93
N LYS A 262 29.81 53.72 -12.05
CA LYS A 262 31.17 53.20 -12.30
C LYS A 262 32.15 53.74 -11.26
N SER A 263 32.09 55.04 -10.93
CA SER A 263 32.96 55.65 -9.93
C SER A 263 32.73 55.04 -8.53
N LEU A 264 31.46 54.82 -8.15
CA LEU A 264 31.07 54.18 -6.90
C LEU A 264 31.51 52.72 -6.89
N MET A 265 31.38 51.98 -7.99
CA MET A 265 31.87 50.60 -8.09
C MET A 265 33.40 50.52 -8.00
N THR A 266 34.13 51.46 -8.60
CA THR A 266 35.58 51.54 -8.42
C THR A 266 35.96 51.94 -7.00
N ALA A 267 35.21 52.83 -6.34
CA ALA A 267 35.41 53.17 -4.95
C ALA A 267 35.12 51.99 -4.02
N LEU A 268 34.09 51.19 -4.31
CA LEU A 268 33.72 49.98 -3.58
C LEU A 268 34.78 48.88 -3.74
N SER A 269 35.32 48.71 -4.96
CA SER A 269 36.45 47.80 -5.23
C SER A 269 37.75 48.26 -4.55
N ASN A 270 38.01 49.58 -4.52
CA ASN A 270 39.13 50.16 -3.77
C ASN A 270 38.94 50.04 -2.25
N LEU A 271 37.71 50.12 -1.74
CA LEU A 271 37.38 49.88 -0.34
C LEU A 271 37.53 48.40 0.04
N GLN A 272 37.12 47.49 -0.85
CA GLN A 272 37.29 46.05 -0.68
C GLN A 272 38.78 45.66 -0.69
N SER A 273 39.57 46.18 -1.62
CA SER A 273 41.02 45.94 -1.65
C SER A 273 41.75 46.57 -0.45
N ARG A 274 41.35 47.77 0.00
CA ARG A 274 41.82 48.33 1.28
C ARG A 274 41.37 47.50 2.48
N HIS A 275 40.17 46.93 2.47
CA HIS A 275 39.69 46.08 3.55
C HIS A 275 40.50 44.77 3.64
N VAL A 276 40.89 44.20 2.49
CA VAL A 276 41.79 43.05 2.39
C VAL A 276 43.21 43.41 2.86
N GLN A 277 43.74 44.59 2.49
CA GLN A 277 45.04 45.06 2.98
C GLN A 277 45.04 45.35 4.50
N ILE A 278 43.94 45.89 5.04
CA ILE A 278 43.75 46.11 6.49
C ILE A 278 43.58 44.78 7.23
N GLN A 279 43.01 43.74 6.60
CA GLN A 279 43.01 42.37 7.13
C GLN A 279 44.40 41.75 7.20
N GLN A 280 45.33 42.14 6.31
CA GLN A 280 46.73 41.67 6.33
C GLN A 280 47.60 42.42 7.36
N ILE A 281 47.22 43.63 7.79
CA ILE A 281 47.99 44.48 8.71
C ILE A 281 47.21 44.74 10.02
N LYS A 282 46.88 43.67 10.75
CA LYS A 282 46.64 43.77 12.20
C LYS A 282 47.55 42.79 12.95
N PRO A 283 48.40 43.26 13.88
CA PRO A 283 49.24 42.37 14.67
C PRO A 283 48.35 41.49 15.56
N LYS A 284 48.46 40.17 15.36
CA LYS A 284 47.84 39.16 16.21
C LYS A 284 48.60 39.07 17.53
N VAL A 285 47.97 39.43 18.63
CA VAL A 285 48.24 38.82 19.93
C VAL A 285 46.95 38.14 20.36
N GLU A 286 46.87 36.84 20.08
CA GLU A 286 45.91 35.91 20.68
C GLU A 286 46.48 34.50 20.49
N VAL A 287 46.47 33.77 21.61
CA VAL A 287 47.02 32.42 21.78
C VAL A 287 46.37 31.47 20.78
N LYS A 288 47.20 30.78 20.00
CA LYS A 288 46.77 29.74 19.06
C LYS A 288 46.62 28.42 19.80
N GLU A 289 45.39 27.98 19.99
CA GLU A 289 45.10 26.55 19.86
C GLU A 289 44.42 26.37 18.49
N ILE A 290 45.24 26.07 17.48
CA ILE A 290 44.74 25.72 16.15
C ILE A 290 44.49 24.22 16.19
N ILE A 291 43.23 23.81 16.31
CA ILE A 291 42.83 22.49 15.83
C ILE A 291 42.47 22.68 14.35
N SER A 292 43.45 22.42 13.49
CA SER A 292 43.21 22.23 12.06
C SER A 292 42.71 20.81 11.86
N GLU A 293 41.39 20.61 11.87
CA GLU A 293 40.79 19.39 11.33
C GLU A 293 40.88 19.43 9.80
N ASN A 294 42.08 19.15 9.29
CA ASN A 294 42.20 18.60 7.95
C ASN A 294 41.73 17.15 8.05
N PHE A 295 40.51 16.88 7.58
CA PHE A 295 40.06 15.51 7.32
C PHE A 295 40.96 14.93 6.22
N ARG A 296 42.08 14.32 6.62
CA ARG A 296 42.75 13.33 5.78
C ARG A 296 41.82 12.14 5.78
N VAL A 297 41.27 11.83 4.60
CA VAL A 297 40.79 10.48 4.30
C VAL A 297 41.88 9.54 4.77
N ALA A 298 41.55 8.53 5.57
CA ALA A 298 42.56 7.64 6.12
C ALA A 298 43.44 7.14 4.95
N PRO A 299 44.77 7.16 5.07
CA PRO A 299 45.66 6.79 3.96
C PRO A 299 45.36 5.39 3.43
N GLU A 300 44.77 4.53 4.26
CA GLU A 300 44.24 3.22 3.88
C GLU A 300 43.03 3.33 2.94
N THR A 301 42.06 4.20 3.23
CA THR A 301 40.88 4.41 2.38
C THR A 301 41.23 5.14 1.08
N GLU A 302 42.22 6.03 1.10
CA GLU A 302 42.75 6.66 -0.12
C GLU A 302 43.57 5.68 -0.96
N ALA A 303 44.38 4.82 -0.32
CA ALA A 303 45.09 3.73 -0.97
C ALA A 303 44.14 2.68 -1.56
N GLU A 304 43.05 2.37 -0.86
CA GLU A 304 42.02 1.44 -1.31
C GLU A 304 41.21 2.03 -2.47
N MET A 305 40.85 3.32 -2.42
CA MET A 305 40.26 4.02 -3.58
C MET A 305 41.22 4.05 -4.77
N GLN A 306 42.51 4.29 -4.56
CA GLN A 306 43.50 4.22 -5.64
C GLN A 306 43.68 2.81 -6.18
N ARG A 307 43.64 1.79 -5.32
CA ARG A 307 43.70 0.37 -5.70
C ARG A 307 42.47 -0.01 -6.53
N LEU A 308 41.26 0.32 -6.07
CA LEU A 308 40.02 0.08 -6.80
C LEU A 308 39.98 0.82 -8.14
N ARG A 309 40.50 2.06 -8.21
CA ARG A 309 40.64 2.79 -9.48
C ARG A 309 41.63 2.11 -10.43
N ARG A 310 42.75 1.57 -9.93
CA ARG A 310 43.69 0.79 -10.75
C ARG A 310 43.06 -0.52 -11.21
N GLU A 311 42.36 -1.25 -10.33
CA GLU A 311 41.66 -2.49 -10.69
C GLU A 311 40.54 -2.23 -11.72
N LEU A 312 39.80 -1.14 -11.62
CA LEU A 312 38.83 -0.71 -12.65
C LEU A 312 39.51 -0.35 -13.98
N GLN A 313 40.63 0.36 -13.93
CA GLN A 313 41.39 0.73 -15.14
C GLN A 313 42.01 -0.50 -15.81
N ASP A 314 42.54 -1.43 -15.03
CA ASP A 314 43.13 -2.68 -15.52
C ASP A 314 42.06 -3.62 -16.07
N ASN A 315 40.89 -3.70 -15.43
CA ASN A 315 39.74 -4.42 -15.99
C ASN A 315 39.28 -3.77 -17.31
N SER A 316 39.22 -2.44 -17.39
CA SER A 316 38.88 -1.74 -18.64
C SER A 316 39.89 -1.99 -19.75
N ARG A 317 41.19 -2.08 -19.44
CA ARG A 317 42.24 -2.46 -20.39
C ARG A 317 42.07 -3.90 -20.86
N GLN A 318 41.83 -4.84 -19.94
CA GLN A 318 41.56 -6.23 -20.27
C GLN A 318 40.33 -6.38 -21.17
N PHE A 319 39.25 -5.63 -20.93
CA PHE A 319 38.10 -5.59 -21.84
C PHE A 319 38.49 -5.13 -23.24
N SER A 320 39.27 -4.04 -23.35
CA SER A 320 39.71 -3.55 -24.65
C SER A 320 40.63 -4.55 -25.38
N ASP A 321 41.44 -5.30 -24.64
CA ASP A 321 42.31 -6.34 -25.20
C ASP A 321 41.50 -7.57 -25.65
N PHE A 322 40.49 -8.00 -24.88
CA PHE A 322 39.59 -9.08 -25.30
C PHE A 322 38.72 -8.68 -26.49
N GLU A 323 38.20 -7.44 -26.54
CA GLU A 323 37.47 -6.93 -27.70
C GLU A 323 38.35 -6.88 -28.96
N ARG A 324 39.62 -6.46 -28.82
CA ARG A 324 40.59 -6.51 -29.92
C ARG A 324 40.90 -7.94 -30.35
N GLN A 325 41.04 -8.88 -29.42
CA GLN A 325 41.27 -10.29 -29.74
C GLN A 325 40.06 -10.91 -30.45
N ILE A 326 38.84 -10.64 -29.99
CA ILE A 326 37.61 -11.09 -30.65
C ILE A 326 37.49 -10.46 -32.05
N SER A 327 37.85 -9.18 -32.19
CA SER A 327 37.87 -8.50 -33.50
C SER A 327 38.90 -9.14 -34.43
N LEU A 328 40.12 -9.40 -33.96
CA LEU A 328 41.18 -10.08 -34.72
C LEU A 328 40.73 -11.47 -35.19
N VAL A 329 40.21 -12.30 -34.28
CA VAL A 329 39.71 -13.64 -34.61
C VAL A 329 38.56 -13.57 -35.60
N LYS A 330 37.62 -12.64 -35.43
CA LYS A 330 36.52 -12.42 -36.40
C LYS A 330 37.03 -11.98 -37.77
N THR A 331 38.06 -11.14 -37.83
CA THR A 331 38.68 -10.74 -39.11
C THR A 331 39.43 -11.90 -39.76
N GLU A 332 40.14 -12.74 -39.00
CA GLU A 332 40.80 -13.95 -39.52
C GLU A 332 39.78 -14.97 -40.06
N LEU A 333 38.66 -15.14 -39.35
CA LEU A 333 37.53 -15.97 -39.80
C LEU A 333 36.89 -15.40 -41.08
N GLY A 334 36.79 -14.07 -41.17
CA GLY A 334 36.35 -13.38 -42.39
C GLY A 334 37.29 -13.58 -43.58
N VAL A 335 38.60 -13.54 -43.35
CA VAL A 335 39.63 -13.82 -44.38
C VAL A 335 39.58 -15.28 -44.83
N LEU A 336 39.37 -16.23 -43.89
CA LEU A 336 39.19 -17.64 -44.20
C LEU A 336 37.89 -17.92 -44.98
N TYR A 337 36.80 -17.21 -44.68
CA TYR A 337 35.57 -17.29 -45.46
C TYR A 337 35.69 -16.64 -46.84
N ALA A 338 36.55 -15.65 -47.00
CA ALA A 338 36.78 -14.96 -48.27
C ALA A 338 37.77 -15.69 -49.21
N GLN A 339 38.58 -16.63 -48.70
CA GLN A 339 39.51 -17.43 -49.52
C GLN A 339 38.77 -18.50 -50.34
N LYS A 340 38.49 -18.20 -51.61
CA LYS A 340 38.08 -19.20 -52.62
C LYS A 340 39.29 -20.08 -53.01
N PRO A 341 39.10 -21.38 -53.33
CA PRO A 341 40.21 -22.29 -53.63
C PRO A 341 41.01 -21.81 -54.84
N LYS A 342 42.34 -21.75 -54.70
CA LYS A 342 43.27 -21.42 -55.79
C LYS A 342 43.33 -22.59 -56.77
N ILE A 343 42.98 -22.34 -58.04
CA ILE A 343 43.16 -23.27 -59.15
C ILE A 343 44.50 -22.91 -59.80
N GLU A 344 45.50 -23.76 -59.67
CA GLU A 344 46.76 -23.63 -60.39
C GLU A 344 46.56 -24.18 -61.82
N TYR A 345 46.71 -23.32 -62.82
CA TYR A 345 46.76 -23.73 -64.23
C TYR A 345 48.19 -24.16 -64.54
N LYS A 346 48.38 -25.44 -64.91
CA LYS A 346 49.64 -25.95 -65.44
C LYS A 346 49.49 -26.10 -66.95
N GLU A 347 50.11 -25.20 -67.70
CA GLU A 347 50.14 -25.26 -69.17
C GLU A 347 50.87 -26.52 -69.63
N VAL A 348 50.22 -27.30 -70.49
CA VAL A 348 50.88 -28.32 -71.32
C VAL A 348 50.44 -28.05 -72.76
N VAL A 349 51.41 -27.62 -73.57
CA VAL A 349 51.26 -27.34 -75.00
C VAL A 349 51.34 -28.66 -75.77
N GLN A 350 50.38 -28.94 -76.67
CA GLN A 350 50.66 -29.64 -77.94
C GLN A 350 49.51 -29.56 -78.95
N GLU A 351 49.90 -29.60 -80.22
CA GLU A 351 49.27 -29.03 -81.41
C GLU A 351 47.98 -29.69 -81.92
N VAL A 352 47.28 -28.91 -82.74
CA VAL A 352 45.99 -29.14 -83.40
C VAL A 352 46.06 -30.15 -84.54
N VAL A 353 45.11 -31.10 -84.60
CA VAL A 353 44.60 -31.67 -85.87
C VAL A 353 43.08 -31.86 -85.75
N LYS A 354 42.32 -31.36 -86.74
CA LYS A 354 40.85 -31.43 -86.85
C LYS A 354 40.44 -32.67 -87.66
N GLU A 355 39.36 -33.35 -87.27
CA GLU A 355 38.59 -34.24 -88.15
C GLU A 355 37.07 -34.01 -88.01
N GLU A 356 36.39 -33.90 -89.16
CA GLU A 356 34.93 -33.79 -89.29
C GLU A 356 34.27 -35.18 -89.22
N ARG A 357 33.15 -35.32 -88.49
CA ARG A 357 32.46 -36.61 -88.29
C ARG A 357 31.41 -36.89 -89.38
N SER A 358 31.38 -38.14 -89.85
CA SER A 358 30.59 -38.66 -90.98
C SER A 358 29.05 -38.59 -90.82
N PRO A 359 28.29 -38.50 -91.92
CA PRO A 359 26.84 -38.25 -91.95
C PRO A 359 25.96 -39.38 -91.38
N GLU A 360 26.50 -40.58 -91.17
CA GLU A 360 25.77 -41.71 -90.56
C GLU A 360 25.62 -41.51 -89.05
N ASN A 361 26.63 -40.97 -88.38
CA ASN A 361 26.57 -40.61 -86.96
C ASN A 361 25.53 -39.51 -86.72
N VAL A 362 25.34 -38.59 -87.67
CA VAL A 362 24.32 -37.54 -87.58
C VAL A 362 22.91 -38.15 -87.64
N LYS A 363 22.68 -39.15 -88.51
CA LYS A 363 21.38 -39.84 -88.61
C LYS A 363 21.08 -40.69 -87.37
N GLU A 364 22.09 -41.35 -86.80
CA GLU A 364 21.94 -42.13 -85.57
C GLU A 364 21.63 -41.21 -84.38
N ILE A 365 22.30 -40.06 -84.29
CA ILE A 365 21.99 -39.02 -83.30
C ILE A 365 20.58 -38.47 -83.49
N GLN A 366 20.12 -38.28 -84.73
CA GLN A 366 18.76 -37.82 -85.00
C GLN A 366 17.72 -38.87 -84.57
N ARG A 367 17.96 -40.15 -84.84
CA ARG A 367 17.09 -41.25 -84.41
C ARG A 367 17.04 -41.37 -82.88
N LEU A 368 18.18 -41.25 -82.22
CA LEU A 368 18.25 -41.25 -80.75
C LEU A 368 17.61 -39.99 -80.15
N SER A 369 17.74 -38.84 -80.80
CA SER A 369 17.06 -37.60 -80.42
C SER A 369 15.54 -37.73 -80.54
N ASP A 370 15.05 -38.36 -81.61
CA ASP A 370 13.63 -38.62 -81.81
C ASP A 370 13.08 -39.62 -80.78
N GLN A 371 13.88 -40.63 -80.40
CA GLN A 371 13.54 -41.56 -79.32
C GLN A 371 13.49 -40.86 -77.96
N VAL A 372 14.46 -40.00 -77.66
CA VAL A 372 14.44 -39.18 -76.43
C VAL A 372 13.24 -38.24 -76.43
N TYR A 373 12.92 -37.62 -77.55
CA TYR A 373 11.73 -36.77 -77.68
C TYR A 373 10.45 -37.57 -77.47
N SER A 374 10.35 -38.79 -78.01
CA SER A 374 9.20 -39.67 -77.79
C SER A 374 9.07 -40.08 -76.32
N LEU A 375 10.18 -40.42 -75.65
CA LEU A 375 10.21 -40.77 -74.23
C LEU A 375 9.84 -39.58 -73.35
N GLN A 376 10.34 -38.39 -73.68
CA GLN A 376 10.03 -37.16 -72.96
C GLN A 376 8.56 -36.78 -73.14
N LYS A 377 7.99 -37.02 -74.33
CA LYS A 377 6.55 -36.89 -74.58
C LYS A 377 5.75 -37.90 -73.76
N THR A 378 6.15 -39.18 -73.72
CA THR A 378 5.47 -40.18 -72.88
C THR A 378 5.57 -39.88 -71.38
N TYR A 379 6.70 -39.33 -70.93
CA TYR A 379 6.87 -38.89 -69.54
C TYR A 379 5.94 -37.72 -69.22
N SER A 380 5.85 -36.73 -70.11
CA SER A 380 4.92 -35.60 -69.94
C SER A 380 3.45 -36.05 -69.95
N THR A 381 3.07 -36.99 -70.82
CA THR A 381 1.70 -37.53 -70.83
C THR A 381 1.39 -38.35 -69.58
N LEU A 382 2.35 -39.13 -69.06
CA LEU A 382 2.19 -39.86 -67.79
C LEU A 382 2.14 -38.91 -66.60
N GLN A 383 2.86 -37.79 -66.66
CA GLN A 383 2.80 -36.75 -65.64
C GLN A 383 1.45 -36.03 -65.64
N ASP A 384 0.89 -35.77 -66.83
CA ASP A 384 -0.44 -35.20 -66.99
C ASP A 384 -1.55 -36.19 -66.58
N GLU A 385 -1.41 -37.48 -66.91
CA GLU A 385 -2.30 -38.55 -66.40
C GLU A 385 -2.20 -38.67 -64.88
N LEU A 386 -1.01 -38.57 -64.30
CA LEU A 386 -0.85 -38.55 -62.85
C LEU A 386 -1.61 -37.36 -62.26
N ILE A 387 -1.48 -36.16 -62.83
CA ILE A 387 -2.19 -34.95 -62.39
C ILE A 387 -3.71 -35.13 -62.53
N ARG A 388 -4.21 -35.74 -63.62
CA ARG A 388 -5.62 -36.09 -63.79
C ARG A 388 -6.07 -37.07 -62.72
N LEU A 389 -5.36 -38.17 -62.51
CA LEU A 389 -5.67 -39.13 -61.45
C LEU A 389 -5.59 -38.52 -60.05
N ARG A 390 -4.75 -37.49 -59.82
CA ARG A 390 -4.75 -36.72 -58.57
C ARG A 390 -6.02 -35.89 -58.44
N LYS A 391 -6.42 -35.20 -59.50
CA LYS A 391 -7.68 -34.44 -59.55
C LYS A 391 -8.88 -35.35 -59.38
N ASP A 392 -8.95 -36.48 -60.09
CA ASP A 392 -10.00 -37.47 -59.94
C ASP A 392 -10.01 -37.99 -58.51
N ARG A 393 -8.87 -38.35 -57.91
CA ARG A 393 -8.78 -38.77 -56.50
C ARG A 393 -9.25 -37.68 -55.53
N ASP A 394 -9.08 -36.42 -55.87
CA ASP A 394 -9.54 -35.27 -55.07
C ASP A 394 -11.03 -34.96 -55.33
N GLU A 395 -11.54 -35.21 -56.54
CA GLU A 395 -12.95 -35.12 -56.95
C GLU A 395 -13.76 -36.28 -56.36
N TRP A 396 -13.25 -37.52 -56.36
CA TRP A 396 -13.79 -38.68 -55.64
C TRP A 396 -13.81 -38.46 -54.13
N LYS A 397 -12.82 -37.73 -53.60
CA LYS A 397 -12.85 -37.26 -52.20
C LYS A 397 -13.94 -36.22 -51.97
N ALA A 398 -14.20 -35.33 -52.92
CA ALA A 398 -15.24 -34.31 -52.84
C ALA A 398 -16.66 -34.89 -53.06
N GLU A 399 -16.83 -35.87 -53.96
CA GLU A 399 -18.08 -36.58 -54.22
C GLU A 399 -18.48 -37.48 -53.05
N LYS A 400 -17.51 -38.10 -52.35
CA LYS A 400 -17.77 -38.79 -51.09
C LYS A 400 -18.26 -37.87 -49.95
N SER A 401 -18.20 -36.55 -50.13
CA SER A 401 -18.55 -35.56 -49.11
C SER A 401 -19.87 -34.80 -49.36
N LYS A 402 -20.74 -35.28 -50.26
CA LYS A 402 -22.12 -34.75 -50.40
C LYS A 402 -23.20 -35.77 -50.01
N VAL A 403 -23.49 -35.90 -48.71
CA VAL A 403 -24.80 -36.34 -48.17
C VAL A 403 -25.10 -35.60 -46.85
N GLU A 404 -26.37 -35.26 -46.67
CA GLU A 404 -26.97 -34.25 -45.79
C GLU A 404 -26.89 -34.51 -44.26
N THR A 405 -26.46 -33.45 -43.57
CA THR A 405 -26.63 -33.00 -42.16
C THR A 405 -27.24 -33.87 -41.05
N LYS A 406 -26.46 -34.09 -39.99
CA LYS A 406 -26.72 -33.64 -38.60
C LYS A 406 -25.39 -33.53 -37.83
N ILE A 407 -25.25 -32.44 -37.08
CA ILE A 407 -24.02 -31.78 -36.63
C ILE A 407 -23.27 -32.56 -35.53
N VAL A 408 -21.98 -32.85 -35.73
CA VAL A 408 -20.93 -32.83 -34.68
C VAL A 408 -19.59 -32.40 -35.30
N THR A 409 -19.23 -31.13 -35.11
CA THR A 409 -17.99 -30.50 -35.60
C THR A 409 -16.82 -30.77 -34.66
N LYS A 410 -15.69 -31.25 -35.21
CA LYS A 410 -14.35 -31.05 -34.63
C LYS A 410 -13.40 -30.65 -35.76
N ASP A 411 -13.21 -29.34 -35.89
CA ASP A 411 -12.27 -28.71 -36.81
C ASP A 411 -10.83 -28.89 -36.32
N VAL A 412 -9.94 -29.34 -37.21
CA VAL A 412 -8.50 -29.07 -37.11
C VAL A 412 -8.19 -27.94 -38.09
N THR A 413 -8.18 -26.72 -37.57
CA THR A 413 -7.74 -25.52 -38.28
C THR A 413 -6.21 -25.49 -38.32
N LYS A 414 -5.63 -25.39 -39.53
CA LYS A 414 -4.26 -24.86 -39.67
C LYS A 414 -4.37 -23.34 -39.63
N TYR A 415 -3.94 -22.77 -38.51
CA TYR A 415 -3.78 -21.33 -38.32
C TYR A 415 -2.65 -20.83 -39.23
N ILE A 416 -2.94 -19.82 -40.04
CA ILE A 416 -1.91 -18.91 -40.55
C ILE A 416 -1.99 -17.71 -39.61
N ASP A 417 -0.92 -17.45 -38.86
CA ASP A 417 -0.91 -16.40 -37.86
C ASP A 417 -1.15 -15.03 -38.50
N ASP A 418 -2.14 -14.31 -37.98
CA ASP A 418 -2.47 -12.94 -38.38
C ASP A 418 -1.32 -12.01 -37.88
N PRO A 419 -0.62 -11.29 -38.77
CA PRO A 419 0.56 -10.49 -38.41
C PRO A 419 0.31 -9.36 -37.40
N LEU A 420 -0.95 -9.02 -37.11
CA LEU A 420 -1.30 -8.11 -36.03
C LEU A 420 -1.35 -8.81 -34.67
N LEU A 421 -1.78 -10.07 -34.62
CA LEU A 421 -1.85 -10.89 -33.41
C LEU A 421 -0.46 -11.27 -32.90
N GLU A 422 0.51 -11.49 -33.81
CA GLU A 422 1.90 -11.76 -33.44
C GLU A 422 2.57 -10.52 -32.84
N LYS A 423 2.28 -9.32 -33.35
CA LYS A 423 2.76 -8.05 -32.78
C LYS A 423 2.14 -7.76 -31.42
N GLU A 424 0.88 -8.12 -31.21
CA GLU A 424 0.21 -8.00 -29.92
C GLU A 424 0.74 -9.06 -28.93
N ALA A 425 0.99 -10.29 -29.38
CA ALA A 425 1.64 -11.33 -28.59
C ALA A 425 3.07 -10.94 -28.19
N ASP A 426 3.83 -10.28 -29.07
CA ASP A 426 5.17 -9.75 -28.76
C ASP A 426 5.13 -8.53 -27.83
N ARG A 427 4.07 -7.72 -27.90
CA ARG A 427 3.82 -6.65 -26.93
C ARG A 427 3.50 -7.24 -25.56
N LEU A 428 2.59 -8.21 -25.49
CA LEU A 428 2.21 -8.91 -24.25
C LEU A 428 3.38 -9.72 -23.68
N ARG A 429 4.22 -10.35 -24.51
CA ARG A 429 5.46 -11.01 -24.07
C ARG A 429 6.48 -10.03 -23.49
N ARG A 430 6.58 -8.82 -24.05
CA ARG A 430 7.38 -7.73 -23.47
C ARG A 430 6.79 -7.25 -22.15
N GLU A 431 5.48 -7.03 -22.09
CA GLU A 431 4.79 -6.57 -20.89
C GLU A 431 4.86 -7.61 -19.76
N VAL A 432 4.77 -8.91 -20.09
CA VAL A 432 4.99 -10.01 -19.14
C VAL A 432 6.45 -10.06 -18.69
N ARG A 433 7.44 -9.83 -19.56
CA ARG A 433 8.86 -9.76 -19.15
C ARG A 433 9.11 -8.56 -18.23
N GLU A 434 8.54 -7.40 -18.54
CA GLU A 434 8.60 -6.21 -17.70
C GLU A 434 7.92 -6.45 -16.36
N GLU A 435 6.77 -7.11 -16.32
CA GLU A 435 6.05 -7.44 -15.09
C GLU A 435 6.79 -8.50 -14.27
N THR A 436 7.45 -9.46 -14.93
CA THR A 436 8.33 -10.44 -14.28
C THR A 436 9.56 -9.74 -13.69
N GLN A 437 10.07 -8.71 -14.36
CA GLN A 437 11.20 -7.92 -13.87
C GLN A 437 10.77 -7.01 -12.70
N ARG A 438 9.60 -6.37 -12.76
CA ARG A 438 9.01 -5.64 -11.64
C ARG A 438 8.79 -6.54 -10.43
N ARG A 439 8.29 -7.76 -10.66
CA ARG A 439 8.13 -8.77 -9.61
C ARG A 439 9.47 -9.13 -8.96
N ARG A 440 10.54 -9.35 -9.75
CA ARG A 440 11.89 -9.59 -9.21
C ARG A 440 12.40 -8.40 -8.40
N THR A 441 12.24 -7.16 -8.88
CA THR A 441 12.66 -5.97 -8.13
C THR A 441 11.87 -5.78 -6.83
N ILE A 442 10.58 -6.14 -6.81
CA ILE A 442 9.76 -6.09 -5.60
C ILE A 442 10.16 -7.22 -4.64
N GLU A 443 10.43 -8.43 -5.13
CA GLU A 443 10.94 -9.55 -4.32
C GLU A 443 12.32 -9.21 -3.71
N GLU A 444 13.20 -8.55 -4.46
CA GLU A 444 14.48 -8.01 -3.97
C GLU A 444 14.27 -6.94 -2.89
N MET A 445 13.37 -5.97 -3.09
CA MET A 445 13.02 -4.96 -2.08
C MET A 445 12.41 -5.58 -0.81
N VAL A 446 11.56 -6.60 -0.95
CA VAL A 446 10.96 -7.31 0.18
C VAL A 446 12.03 -8.08 0.95
N PHE A 447 12.99 -8.69 0.26
CA PHE A 447 14.14 -9.35 0.87
C PHE A 447 15.05 -8.36 1.61
N GLU A 448 15.33 -7.20 1.02
CA GLU A 448 16.07 -6.12 1.68
C GLU A 448 15.33 -5.57 2.91
N LEU A 449 14.01 -5.37 2.82
CA LEU A 449 13.20 -4.94 3.96
C LEU A 449 13.12 -6.00 5.06
N GLN A 450 13.04 -7.29 4.72
CA GLN A 450 13.13 -8.38 5.70
C GLN A 450 14.49 -8.40 6.39
N ASN A 451 15.58 -8.26 5.64
CA ASN A 451 16.93 -8.19 6.23
C ASN A 451 17.10 -6.95 7.10
N LYS A 452 16.55 -5.81 6.70
CA LYS A 452 16.56 -4.57 7.49
C LYS A 452 15.69 -4.70 8.74
N TYR A 453 14.55 -5.40 8.66
CA TYR A 453 13.71 -5.73 9.81
C TYR A 453 14.45 -6.63 10.79
N ILE A 454 15.11 -7.69 10.31
CA ILE A 454 15.93 -8.58 11.14
C ILE A 454 17.11 -7.82 11.77
N GLN A 455 17.74 -6.90 11.04
CA GLN A 455 18.79 -6.04 11.58
C GLN A 455 18.26 -5.07 12.64
N LEU A 456 17.08 -4.46 12.43
CA LEU A 456 16.42 -3.58 13.41
C LEU A 456 15.93 -4.36 14.64
N GLU A 457 15.51 -5.60 14.47
CA GLU A 457 15.12 -6.52 15.55
C GLU A 457 16.34 -6.96 16.37
N ARG A 458 17.50 -7.16 15.70
CA ARG A 458 18.80 -7.42 16.35
C ARG A 458 19.44 -6.17 16.98
N GLN A 459 19.12 -4.98 16.50
CA GLN A 459 19.62 -3.69 17.00
C GLN A 459 18.74 -3.06 18.08
N LYS A 460 17.55 -3.61 18.36
CA LYS A 460 16.80 -3.23 19.55
C LYS A 460 17.55 -3.74 20.80
N PRO A 461 18.07 -2.86 21.68
CA PRO A 461 18.46 -3.29 23.00
C PRO A 461 17.22 -3.75 23.77
N GLU A 462 17.30 -4.89 24.45
CA GLU A 462 16.28 -5.27 25.44
C GLU A 462 16.17 -4.15 26.48
N GLU A 463 14.99 -3.53 26.58
CA GLU A 463 14.66 -2.60 27.66
C GLU A 463 14.66 -3.38 28.99
N LYS A 464 15.84 -3.45 29.62
CA LYS A 464 15.98 -3.80 31.03
C LYS A 464 15.40 -2.65 31.84
N VAL A 465 14.12 -2.76 32.19
CA VAL A 465 13.57 -2.04 33.34
C VAL A 465 14.21 -2.65 34.58
N VAL A 466 15.24 -1.97 35.10
CA VAL A 466 15.79 -2.24 36.43
C VAL A 466 14.76 -1.75 37.45
N VAL A 467 13.96 -2.68 37.97
CA VAL A 467 13.46 -2.57 39.35
C VAL A 467 14.40 -3.41 40.20
N GLN A 468 15.09 -2.75 41.11
CA GLN A 468 15.97 -3.39 42.08
C GLN A 468 15.12 -4.03 43.16
N GLU A 469 14.74 -5.29 42.98
CA GLU A 469 14.49 -6.21 44.08
C GLU A 469 15.60 -7.27 44.10
N VAL A 470 16.26 -7.35 45.25
CA VAL A 470 17.38 -8.27 45.51
C VAL A 470 16.82 -9.69 45.64
N VAL A 471 16.86 -10.48 44.57
CA VAL A 471 16.89 -11.94 44.66
C VAL A 471 17.94 -12.48 43.71
N ARG A 472 19.02 -13.03 44.25
CA ARG A 472 20.06 -13.73 43.49
C ARG A 472 19.47 -14.99 42.86
N LEU A 473 19.22 -14.97 41.55
CA LEU A 473 18.91 -16.18 40.79
C LEU A 473 20.22 -16.85 40.36
N GLN A 474 20.67 -17.84 41.12
CA GLN A 474 21.76 -18.73 40.70
C GLN A 474 21.17 -19.76 39.75
N LYS A 475 21.29 -19.54 38.43
CA LYS A 475 20.96 -20.58 37.46
C LYS A 475 22.03 -21.66 37.54
N ASP A 476 21.60 -22.92 37.66
CA ASP A 476 22.50 -24.06 37.81
C ASP A 476 23.49 -24.12 36.63
N PRO A 477 24.81 -24.07 36.89
CA PRO A 477 25.84 -24.15 35.84
C PRO A 477 25.74 -25.43 35.00
N ARG A 478 25.13 -26.49 35.57
CA ARG A 478 24.91 -27.76 34.90
C ARG A 478 23.94 -27.66 33.74
N GLN A 479 22.87 -26.87 33.85
CA GLN A 479 21.91 -26.70 32.75
C GLN A 479 22.51 -25.97 31.55
N ILE A 480 23.43 -25.03 31.79
CA ILE A 480 24.15 -24.35 30.70
C ILE A 480 25.12 -25.32 30.03
N LEU A 481 25.85 -26.10 30.83
CA LEU A 481 26.74 -27.14 30.31
C LEU A 481 25.99 -28.23 29.54
N ASP A 482 24.80 -28.63 30.01
CA ASP A 482 23.96 -29.63 29.34
C ASP A 482 23.37 -29.08 28.05
N HIS A 483 22.96 -27.81 28.02
CA HIS A 483 22.52 -27.15 26.80
C HIS A 483 23.67 -27.05 25.77
N ASP A 484 24.86 -26.66 26.19
CA ASP A 484 26.03 -26.59 25.31
C ASP A 484 26.47 -27.99 24.85
N ARG A 485 26.33 -29.02 25.70
CA ARG A 485 26.61 -30.41 25.35
C ARG A 485 25.62 -30.95 24.33
N LEU A 486 24.33 -30.65 24.50
CA LEU A 486 23.28 -31.00 23.55
C LEU A 486 23.45 -30.26 22.22
N GLY A 487 23.86 -28.98 22.26
CA GLY A 487 24.22 -28.22 21.07
C GLY A 487 25.35 -28.87 20.27
N ARG A 488 26.42 -29.29 20.96
CA ARG A 488 27.53 -30.03 20.30
C ARG A 488 27.12 -31.38 19.76
N SER A 489 26.28 -32.14 20.50
CA SER A 489 25.76 -33.43 20.04
C SER A 489 24.91 -33.28 18.78
N LEU A 490 24.08 -32.22 18.72
CA LEU A 490 23.27 -31.92 17.54
C LEU A 490 24.14 -31.55 16.34
N ASP A 491 25.17 -30.73 16.54
CA ASP A 491 26.12 -30.38 15.49
C ASP A 491 26.91 -31.60 14.97
N GLU A 492 27.26 -32.53 15.86
CA GLU A 492 27.89 -33.81 15.49
C GLU A 492 26.93 -34.72 14.72
N GLU A 493 25.67 -34.83 15.15
CA GLU A 493 24.65 -35.59 14.39
C GLU A 493 24.39 -34.98 13.01
N VAL A 494 24.36 -33.66 12.88
CA VAL A 494 24.21 -32.99 11.59
C VAL A 494 25.43 -33.24 10.69
N LYS A 495 26.65 -33.24 11.24
CA LYS A 495 27.86 -33.61 10.49
C LYS A 495 27.84 -35.08 10.05
N ASN A 496 27.39 -35.99 10.93
CA ASN A 496 27.29 -37.41 10.61
C ASN A 496 26.22 -37.67 9.55
N ARG A 497 25.07 -37.00 9.64
CA ARG A 497 24.03 -37.06 8.61
C ARG A 497 24.56 -36.63 7.23
N ARG A 498 25.34 -35.54 7.16
CA ARG A 498 25.99 -35.10 5.91
C ARG A 498 27.00 -36.11 5.38
N LYS A 499 27.77 -36.77 6.25
CA LYS A 499 28.69 -37.85 5.85
C LYS A 499 27.95 -39.06 5.30
N PHE A 500 26.89 -39.51 5.97
CA PHE A 500 26.08 -40.63 5.48
C PHE A 500 25.35 -40.30 4.19
N GLU A 501 24.90 -39.05 4.01
CA GLU A 501 24.27 -38.62 2.75
C GLU A 501 25.24 -38.66 1.57
N LEU A 502 26.52 -38.31 1.80
CA LEU A 502 27.60 -38.46 0.82
C LEU A 502 27.94 -39.95 0.56
N GLU A 503 27.99 -40.78 1.60
CA GLU A 503 28.21 -42.23 1.44
C GLU A 503 27.06 -42.89 0.65
N VAL A 504 25.81 -42.50 0.90
CA VAL A 504 24.66 -42.99 0.14
C VAL A 504 24.74 -42.55 -1.33
N GLN A 505 25.19 -41.33 -1.62
CA GLN A 505 25.41 -40.89 -3.00
C GLN A 505 26.53 -41.70 -3.68
N GLN A 506 27.63 -41.96 -2.99
CA GLN A 506 28.72 -42.80 -3.51
C GLN A 506 28.27 -44.25 -3.75
N MET A 507 27.48 -44.83 -2.83
CA MET A 507 26.94 -46.18 -2.99
C MET A 507 25.93 -46.28 -4.13
N ARG A 508 25.14 -45.23 -4.38
CA ARG A 508 24.25 -45.15 -5.55
C ARG A 508 25.03 -45.12 -6.86
N ALA A 509 26.11 -44.33 -6.94
CA ALA A 509 26.98 -44.30 -8.11
C ALA A 509 27.64 -45.67 -8.36
N LEU A 510 28.15 -46.33 -7.31
CA LEU A 510 28.74 -47.66 -7.42
C LEU A 510 27.72 -48.75 -7.83
N LEU A 511 26.46 -48.62 -7.41
CA LEU A 511 25.39 -49.52 -7.84
C LEU A 511 25.07 -49.32 -9.33
N GLU A 512 25.02 -48.08 -9.79
CA GLU A 512 24.79 -47.74 -11.19
C GLU A 512 25.91 -48.28 -12.09
N ASP A 513 27.18 -48.12 -11.68
CA ASP A 513 28.34 -48.68 -12.37
C ASP A 513 28.32 -50.23 -12.41
N LYS A 514 27.94 -50.88 -11.31
CA LYS A 514 27.81 -52.34 -11.26
C LYS A 514 26.64 -52.83 -12.11
N GLU A 515 25.54 -52.12 -12.15
CA GLU A 515 24.38 -52.45 -12.97
C GLU A 515 24.73 -52.35 -14.47
N ILE A 516 25.45 -51.31 -14.87
CA ILE A 516 26.00 -51.17 -16.23
C ILE A 516 26.96 -52.32 -16.55
N THR A 517 27.82 -52.70 -15.60
CA THR A 517 28.75 -53.82 -15.77
C THR A 517 28.02 -55.15 -15.97
N ILE A 518 26.99 -55.44 -15.16
CA ILE A 518 26.17 -56.66 -15.27
C ILE A 518 25.43 -56.70 -16.62
N ARG A 519 24.82 -55.58 -17.04
CA ARG A 519 24.18 -55.50 -18.36
C ARG A 519 25.17 -55.81 -19.49
N SER A 520 26.39 -55.27 -19.41
CA SER A 520 27.43 -55.54 -20.42
C SER A 520 27.94 -56.99 -20.40
N SER A 521 27.99 -57.65 -19.23
CA SER A 521 28.38 -59.06 -19.13
C SER A 521 27.30 -60.01 -19.64
N ASP A 522 26.02 -59.70 -19.39
CA ASP A 522 24.88 -60.49 -19.86
C ASP A 522 24.77 -60.43 -21.39
N GLU A 523 24.99 -59.26 -21.99
CA GLU A 523 25.07 -59.12 -23.45
C GLU A 523 26.23 -59.93 -24.04
N ARG A 524 27.39 -59.93 -23.37
CA ARG A 524 28.56 -60.71 -23.79
C ARG A 524 28.32 -62.22 -23.65
N GLN A 525 27.70 -62.69 -22.58
CA GLN A 525 27.36 -64.10 -22.39
C GLN A 525 26.33 -64.59 -23.40
N ARG A 526 25.27 -63.81 -23.67
CA ARG A 526 24.29 -64.14 -24.72
C ARG A 526 24.93 -64.24 -26.09
N LYS A 527 25.87 -63.34 -26.41
CA LYS A 527 26.61 -63.40 -27.68
C LYS A 527 27.47 -64.66 -27.79
N ILE A 528 28.19 -65.04 -26.73
CA ILE A 528 29.00 -66.26 -26.70
C ILE A 528 28.10 -67.50 -26.86
N GLN A 529 26.94 -67.54 -26.20
CA GLN A 529 26.01 -68.66 -26.27
C GLN A 529 25.46 -68.85 -27.70
N VAL A 530 25.05 -67.76 -28.35
CA VAL A 530 24.62 -67.77 -29.77
C VAL A 530 25.75 -68.19 -30.70
N GLU A 531 26.99 -67.72 -30.48
CA GLU A 531 28.15 -68.15 -31.27
C GLU A 531 28.48 -69.63 -31.08
N THR A 532 28.32 -70.19 -29.86
CA THR A 532 28.53 -71.62 -29.61
C THR A 532 27.45 -72.50 -30.23
N GLU A 533 26.18 -72.08 -30.17
CA GLU A 533 25.06 -72.76 -30.85
C GLU A 533 25.26 -72.75 -32.37
N LEU A 534 25.69 -71.61 -32.93
CA LEU A 534 26.05 -71.52 -34.35
C LEU A 534 27.20 -72.46 -34.73
N ARG A 535 28.21 -72.63 -33.86
CA ARG A 535 29.30 -73.59 -34.12
C ARG A 535 28.83 -75.04 -34.04
N GLN A 536 27.96 -75.39 -33.09
CA GLN A 536 27.39 -76.73 -32.98
C GLN A 536 26.48 -77.09 -34.15
N ILE A 537 25.66 -76.14 -34.62
CA ILE A 537 24.82 -76.33 -35.81
C ILE A 537 25.70 -76.52 -37.04
N LYS A 538 26.77 -75.71 -37.19
CA LYS A 538 27.72 -75.87 -38.30
C LYS A 538 28.44 -77.22 -38.28
N SER A 539 28.87 -77.72 -37.13
CA SER A 539 29.49 -79.05 -37.05
C SER A 539 28.49 -80.16 -37.34
N ARG A 540 27.23 -80.02 -36.89
CA ARG A 540 26.18 -81.01 -37.14
C ARG A 540 25.78 -81.07 -38.61
N ILE A 541 25.73 -79.91 -39.29
CA ILE A 541 25.52 -79.85 -40.74
C ILE A 541 26.67 -80.54 -41.45
N HIS A 542 27.92 -80.27 -41.05
CA HIS A 542 29.09 -80.92 -41.65
C HIS A 542 29.11 -82.45 -41.43
N GLU A 543 28.69 -82.94 -40.27
CA GLU A 543 28.52 -84.38 -40.00
C GLU A 543 27.43 -85.03 -40.87
N LEU A 544 26.32 -84.33 -41.10
CA LEU A 544 25.24 -84.83 -41.95
C LEU A 544 25.62 -84.80 -43.44
N GLU A 545 26.44 -83.83 -43.85
CA GLU A 545 26.96 -83.72 -45.23
C GLU A 545 28.04 -84.75 -45.57
N THR A 546 28.69 -85.37 -44.57
CA THR A 546 29.82 -86.31 -44.77
C THR A 546 29.48 -87.78 -44.49
N ALA A 547 28.23 -88.12 -44.14
CA ALA A 547 27.83 -89.50 -43.87
C ALA A 547 27.51 -90.30 -45.17
N PRO A 548 28.17 -91.44 -45.45
CA PRO A 548 27.85 -92.27 -46.61
C PRO A 548 26.60 -93.16 -46.38
N PRO A 549 25.76 -93.40 -47.42
CA PRO A 549 24.54 -94.19 -47.29
C PRO A 549 24.82 -95.72 -47.27
N PRO A 550 24.18 -96.51 -46.40
CA PRO A 550 24.28 -97.97 -46.40
C PRO A 550 23.33 -98.61 -47.45
N ILE A 551 23.83 -99.69 -48.07
CA ILE A 551 23.17 -100.52 -49.08
C ILE A 551 22.63 -101.78 -48.39
N GLU A 552 21.36 -102.15 -48.62
CA GLU A 552 20.87 -103.51 -48.37
C GLU A 552 19.94 -103.96 -49.51
N GLU A 553 20.18 -105.19 -49.96
CA GLU A 553 19.60 -105.85 -51.13
C GLU A 553 18.26 -106.55 -50.78
N ASN A 554 17.31 -106.50 -51.70
CA ASN A 554 15.98 -107.10 -51.57
C ASN A 554 16.00 -108.62 -51.73
N ILE A 555 15.36 -109.36 -50.81
CA ILE A 555 14.69 -110.63 -51.12
C ILE A 555 13.32 -110.65 -50.41
N VAL A 556 12.27 -110.80 -51.20
CA VAL A 556 10.85 -110.81 -50.84
C VAL A 556 10.39 -112.23 -50.53
N ILE A 557 9.64 -112.42 -49.44
CA ILE A 557 8.52 -113.37 -49.39
C ILE A 557 7.34 -112.70 -48.67
N GLU A 558 6.21 -112.68 -49.35
CA GLU A 558 4.93 -112.07 -48.99
C GLU A 558 4.21 -112.84 -47.86
N GLU A 559 3.54 -112.12 -46.96
CA GLU A 559 2.20 -112.51 -46.53
C GLU A 559 1.32 -111.29 -46.23
N VAL A 560 0.11 -111.35 -46.76
CA VAL A 560 -0.82 -110.25 -47.03
C VAL A 560 -1.76 -110.03 -45.85
N LEU A 561 -1.98 -108.77 -45.45
CA LEU A 561 -3.23 -108.33 -44.83
C LEU A 561 -3.63 -106.95 -45.37
N LYS A 562 -4.60 -106.95 -46.30
CA LYS A 562 -5.24 -105.78 -46.91
C LYS A 562 -6.17 -105.09 -45.91
N VAL A 563 -6.02 -103.78 -45.74
CA VAL A 563 -7.10 -102.89 -45.28
C VAL A 563 -7.49 -102.02 -46.47
N GLU A 564 -8.68 -102.25 -47.02
CA GLU A 564 -9.21 -101.46 -48.13
C GLU A 564 -9.56 -100.04 -47.63
N ARG A 565 -9.00 -99.02 -48.29
CA ARG A 565 -9.43 -97.62 -48.16
C ARG A 565 -10.30 -97.24 -49.36
N ASP A 566 -11.35 -96.46 -49.12
CA ASP A 566 -12.41 -96.16 -50.08
C ASP A 566 -11.89 -95.58 -51.43
N PRO A 567 -12.20 -96.19 -52.57
CA PRO A 567 -11.61 -95.85 -53.87
C PRO A 567 -12.05 -94.49 -54.43
N LYS A 568 -13.17 -93.94 -53.94
CA LYS A 568 -13.61 -92.58 -54.33
C LYS A 568 -12.86 -91.50 -53.56
N LEU A 569 -12.60 -91.74 -52.26
CA LEU A 569 -11.83 -90.82 -51.44
C LEU A 569 -10.38 -90.79 -51.90
N ASP A 570 -9.80 -91.95 -52.24
CA ASP A 570 -8.44 -92.08 -52.78
C ASP A 570 -8.30 -91.44 -54.16
N LYS A 571 -9.31 -91.51 -55.04
CA LYS A 571 -9.26 -90.79 -56.33
C LYS A 571 -9.33 -89.28 -56.18
N LEU A 572 -10.10 -88.77 -55.22
CA LEU A 572 -10.19 -87.33 -54.92
C LEU A 572 -8.95 -86.84 -54.18
N THR A 573 -8.42 -87.60 -53.22
CA THR A 573 -7.15 -87.26 -52.55
C THR A 573 -5.95 -87.42 -53.47
N ASN A 574 -5.95 -88.39 -54.38
CA ASN A 574 -4.91 -88.50 -55.41
C ASN A 574 -5.07 -87.42 -56.47
N GLY A 575 -6.29 -87.03 -56.84
CA GLY A 575 -6.52 -85.87 -57.71
C GLY A 575 -6.01 -84.57 -57.08
N LEU A 576 -6.43 -84.29 -55.85
CA LEU A 576 -5.96 -83.13 -55.07
C LEU A 576 -4.46 -83.20 -54.77
N ARG A 577 -3.88 -84.39 -54.57
CA ARG A 577 -2.42 -84.56 -54.47
C ARG A 577 -1.75 -84.30 -55.79
N THR A 578 -2.26 -84.81 -56.91
CA THR A 578 -1.67 -84.53 -58.23
C THR A 578 -1.78 -83.06 -58.61
N ASP A 579 -2.86 -82.38 -58.21
CA ASP A 579 -3.01 -80.95 -58.46
C ASP A 579 -2.18 -80.14 -57.46
N MET A 580 -2.05 -80.57 -56.20
CA MET A 580 -1.05 -80.01 -55.26
C MET A 580 0.38 -80.26 -55.71
N ASP A 581 0.67 -81.38 -56.36
CA ASP A 581 2.00 -81.75 -56.85
C ASP A 581 2.29 -80.98 -58.14
N LYS A 582 1.29 -80.74 -58.99
CA LYS A 582 1.38 -79.82 -60.14
C LYS A 582 1.58 -78.40 -59.67
N GLU A 583 0.75 -77.90 -58.75
CA GLU A 583 0.90 -76.57 -58.15
C GLU A 583 2.21 -76.47 -57.38
N SER A 584 2.66 -77.50 -56.66
CA SER A 584 3.98 -77.53 -56.03
C SER A 584 5.10 -77.55 -57.07
N SER A 585 4.91 -78.23 -58.21
CA SER A 585 5.88 -78.26 -59.31
C SER A 585 5.93 -76.93 -60.05
N ASP A 586 4.79 -76.24 -60.20
CA ASP A 586 4.67 -74.91 -60.79
C ASP A 586 5.16 -73.85 -59.80
N ILE A 587 4.94 -74.01 -58.49
CA ILE A 587 5.57 -73.20 -57.45
C ILE A 587 7.07 -73.46 -57.42
N MET A 588 7.56 -74.69 -57.60
CA MET A 588 8.98 -75.01 -57.71
C MET A 588 9.60 -74.47 -59.00
N ARG A 589 8.84 -74.45 -60.09
CA ARG A 589 9.23 -73.86 -61.37
C ARG A 589 9.24 -72.34 -61.26
N LEU A 590 8.21 -71.73 -60.68
CA LEU A 590 8.13 -70.30 -60.40
C LEU A 590 9.15 -69.88 -59.35
N THR A 591 9.50 -70.70 -58.35
CA THR A 591 10.60 -70.39 -57.43
C THR A 591 11.96 -70.59 -58.05
N ARG A 592 12.12 -71.53 -59.01
CA ARG A 592 13.31 -71.58 -59.87
C ARG A 592 13.37 -70.40 -60.82
N ASP A 593 12.26 -69.96 -61.39
CA ASP A 593 12.16 -68.81 -62.29
C ASP A 593 12.34 -67.52 -61.51
N ILE A 594 11.82 -67.41 -60.28
CA ILE A 594 12.10 -66.31 -59.36
C ILE A 594 13.57 -66.36 -58.96
N ARG A 595 14.15 -67.51 -58.61
CA ARG A 595 15.60 -67.59 -58.33
C ARG A 595 16.45 -67.29 -59.56
N LYS A 596 16.02 -67.69 -60.75
CA LYS A 596 16.67 -67.40 -62.03
C LYS A 596 16.54 -65.93 -62.40
N LEU A 597 15.38 -65.32 -62.21
CA LEU A 597 15.14 -63.88 -62.35
C LEU A 597 15.82 -63.08 -61.26
N THR A 598 15.98 -63.63 -60.05
CA THR A 598 16.72 -62.99 -58.94
C THR A 598 18.21 -63.07 -59.23
N LEU A 599 18.71 -64.19 -59.76
CA LEU A 599 20.07 -64.32 -60.30
C LEU A 599 20.27 -63.46 -61.53
N GLU A 600 19.31 -63.35 -62.45
CA GLU A 600 19.36 -62.44 -63.58
C GLU A 600 19.25 -60.98 -63.11
N ILE A 601 18.54 -60.65 -62.03
CA ILE A 601 18.53 -59.31 -61.43
C ILE A 601 19.85 -59.05 -60.68
N GLU A 602 20.45 -60.05 -60.04
CA GLU A 602 21.72 -59.94 -59.34
C GLU A 602 22.90 -59.90 -60.33
N ILE A 603 22.78 -60.61 -61.45
CA ILE A 603 23.66 -60.55 -62.63
C ILE A 603 23.44 -59.22 -63.34
N LEU A 604 22.21 -58.73 -63.56
CA LEU A 604 21.93 -57.41 -64.13
C LEU A 604 22.31 -56.27 -63.17
N GLN A 605 22.34 -56.48 -61.85
CA GLN A 605 22.87 -55.54 -60.87
C GLN A 605 24.41 -55.59 -60.82
N ARG A 606 25.02 -56.77 -61.02
CA ARG A 606 26.46 -56.95 -61.21
C ARG A 606 26.95 -56.43 -62.58
N GLU A 607 26.15 -56.57 -63.63
CA GLU A 607 26.39 -56.03 -64.98
C GLU A 607 26.08 -54.53 -65.01
N LYS A 608 25.07 -54.02 -64.28
CA LYS A 608 24.91 -52.58 -64.02
C LYS A 608 26.09 -51.99 -63.23
N SER A 609 26.87 -52.81 -62.52
CA SER A 609 28.08 -52.38 -61.80
C SER A 609 29.40 -52.71 -62.49
N VAL A 610 29.42 -53.52 -63.55
CA VAL A 610 30.63 -53.84 -64.36
C VAL A 610 30.55 -53.31 -65.81
N GLU A 611 29.36 -52.96 -66.31
CA GLU A 611 29.09 -52.52 -67.70
C GLU A 611 28.56 -51.06 -67.78
N LYS A 612 29.38 -50.15 -67.25
CA LYS A 612 29.86 -48.96 -67.98
C LYS A 612 31.31 -48.77 -67.53
N THR A 613 32.20 -49.66 -67.96
CA THR A 613 32.92 -49.41 -69.21
C THR A 613 32.34 -50.19 -70.38
N ILE A 614 31.62 -49.52 -71.28
CA ILE A 614 31.70 -49.82 -72.71
C ILE A 614 32.43 -48.63 -73.30
N TYR A 615 33.69 -48.81 -73.63
CA TYR A 615 34.39 -47.83 -74.43
C TYR A 615 34.52 -48.36 -75.85
N LYS A 616 34.33 -47.45 -76.79
CA LYS A 616 35.27 -47.34 -77.89
C LYS A 616 35.19 -45.87 -78.32
N ASP A 617 36.02 -44.96 -77.78
CA ASP A 617 37.45 -45.07 -77.45
C ASP A 617 37.79 -44.65 -76.00
N VAL A 618 38.52 -45.47 -75.23
CA VAL A 618 39.21 -45.01 -74.00
C VAL A 618 40.60 -44.57 -74.39
N VAL A 619 40.87 -43.28 -74.30
CA VAL A 619 42.15 -42.85 -73.78
C VAL A 619 42.16 -43.31 -72.32
N ARG A 620 43.05 -44.25 -72.00
CA ARG A 620 43.35 -44.69 -70.64
C ARG A 620 43.84 -43.46 -69.86
N VAL A 621 42.93 -42.70 -69.24
CA VAL A 621 43.34 -41.77 -68.20
C VAL A 621 43.44 -42.62 -66.95
N GLU A 622 44.60 -43.28 -66.80
CA GLU A 622 45.08 -43.61 -65.46
C GLU A 622 44.90 -42.33 -64.65
N LYS A 623 44.03 -42.37 -63.64
CA LYS A 623 43.97 -41.27 -62.71
C LYS A 623 45.34 -41.24 -62.09
N ASP A 624 46.10 -40.20 -62.41
CA ASP A 624 47.44 -40.01 -61.93
C ASP A 624 47.44 -40.32 -60.44
N GLN A 625 48.22 -41.33 -60.02
CA GLN A 625 48.34 -41.63 -58.59
C GLN A 625 48.83 -40.38 -57.84
N ALA A 626 49.57 -39.50 -58.52
CA ALA A 626 49.90 -38.17 -58.04
C ALA A 626 48.65 -37.31 -57.79
N VAL A 627 47.67 -37.28 -58.71
CA VAL A 627 46.43 -36.51 -58.58
C VAL A 627 45.49 -37.11 -57.54
N GLU A 628 45.39 -38.44 -57.41
CA GLU A 628 44.61 -39.06 -56.33
C GLU A 628 45.28 -38.89 -54.96
N ALA A 629 46.61 -38.96 -54.87
CA ALA A 629 47.38 -38.65 -53.67
C ALA A 629 47.27 -37.16 -53.30
N GLU A 630 47.30 -36.26 -54.28
CA GLU A 630 47.02 -34.84 -54.07
C GLU A 630 45.57 -34.62 -53.62
N ARG A 631 44.61 -35.40 -54.13
CA ARG A 631 43.21 -35.30 -53.73
C ARG A 631 42.96 -35.82 -52.32
N SER A 632 43.64 -36.89 -51.89
CA SER A 632 43.62 -37.34 -50.49
C SER A 632 44.36 -36.36 -49.59
N HIS A 633 45.50 -35.82 -50.02
CA HIS A 633 46.22 -34.78 -49.30
C HIS A 633 45.38 -33.50 -49.14
N LEU A 634 44.67 -33.05 -50.19
CA LEU A 634 43.76 -31.91 -50.14
C LEU A 634 42.53 -32.19 -49.27
N ARG A 635 42.04 -33.45 -49.21
CA ARG A 635 40.96 -33.84 -48.29
C ARG A 635 41.43 -33.85 -46.84
N GLU A 636 42.66 -34.30 -46.59
CA GLU A 636 43.28 -34.27 -45.27
C GLU A 636 43.54 -32.83 -44.82
N GLN A 637 44.05 -31.96 -45.71
CA GLN A 637 44.16 -30.53 -45.45
C GLN A 637 42.79 -29.88 -45.20
N LEU A 638 41.75 -30.25 -45.95
CA LEU A 638 40.39 -29.76 -45.73
C LEU A 638 39.86 -30.21 -44.36
N LEU A 639 40.10 -31.45 -43.96
CA LEU A 639 39.71 -31.99 -42.67
C LEU A 639 40.46 -31.28 -41.54
N GLN A 640 41.76 -31.05 -41.71
CA GLN A 640 42.59 -30.30 -40.77
C GLN A 640 42.08 -28.86 -40.64
N LYS A 641 41.75 -28.18 -41.75
CA LYS A 641 41.15 -26.84 -41.73
C LYS A 641 39.77 -26.83 -41.09
N LYS A 642 38.95 -27.87 -41.27
CA LYS A 642 37.65 -28.02 -40.60
C LYS A 642 37.80 -28.18 -39.08
N ASN A 643 38.76 -28.98 -38.65
CA ASN A 643 39.07 -29.17 -37.23
C ASN A 643 39.61 -27.89 -36.62
N SER A 644 40.56 -27.21 -37.26
CA SER A 644 41.03 -25.90 -36.81
C SER A 644 39.92 -24.84 -36.77
N ARG A 645 38.96 -24.88 -37.71
CA ARG A 645 37.79 -23.98 -37.66
C ARG A 645 36.91 -24.29 -36.45
N ARG A 646 36.69 -25.57 -36.15
CA ARG A 646 35.91 -26.00 -34.98
C ARG A 646 36.61 -25.61 -33.67
N ASP A 647 37.92 -25.78 -33.58
CA ASP A 647 38.71 -25.38 -32.42
C ASP A 647 38.65 -23.85 -32.19
N LEU A 648 38.66 -23.06 -33.27
CA LEU A 648 38.48 -21.60 -33.21
C LEU A 648 37.04 -21.21 -32.84
N GLU A 649 36.02 -21.92 -33.33
CA GLU A 649 34.61 -21.73 -32.94
C GLU A 649 34.40 -22.02 -31.45
N ASP A 650 35.00 -23.11 -30.93
CA ASP A 650 34.97 -23.45 -29.52
C ASP A 650 35.73 -22.42 -28.66
N GLU A 651 36.84 -21.86 -29.15
CA GLU A 651 37.55 -20.78 -28.47
C GLU A 651 36.73 -19.48 -28.46
N ILE A 652 36.02 -19.15 -29.54
CA ILE A 652 35.09 -17.99 -29.56
C ILE A 652 34.03 -18.17 -28.48
N HIS A 653 33.42 -19.34 -28.36
CA HIS A 653 32.43 -19.59 -27.31
C HIS A 653 33.02 -19.48 -25.90
N ARG A 654 34.24 -19.98 -25.68
CA ARG A 654 34.95 -19.78 -24.40
C ARG A 654 35.19 -18.31 -24.09
N GLN A 655 35.57 -17.51 -25.09
CA GLN A 655 35.77 -16.07 -24.92
C GLN A 655 34.45 -15.32 -24.70
N GLU A 656 33.36 -15.73 -25.37
CA GLU A 656 32.01 -15.20 -25.16
C GLU A 656 31.50 -15.47 -23.74
N GLU A 657 31.70 -16.68 -23.21
CA GLU A 657 31.36 -16.99 -21.82
C GLU A 657 32.18 -16.14 -20.82
N ARG A 658 33.46 -15.90 -21.09
CA ARG A 658 34.30 -15.02 -20.27
C ARG A 658 33.82 -13.57 -20.34
N LEU A 659 33.45 -13.09 -21.54
CA LEU A 659 32.87 -11.76 -21.73
C LEU A 659 31.55 -11.63 -20.97
N GLN A 660 30.71 -12.66 -20.99
CA GLN A 660 29.43 -12.67 -20.27
C GLN A 660 29.65 -12.65 -18.76
N ARG A 661 30.56 -13.46 -18.21
CA ARG A 661 30.92 -13.43 -16.78
C ARG A 661 31.53 -12.10 -16.35
N GLN A 662 32.27 -11.42 -17.22
CA GLN A 662 32.82 -10.10 -16.93
C GLN A 662 31.77 -9.00 -17.08
N SER A 663 30.82 -9.13 -18.02
CA SER A 663 29.67 -8.23 -18.15
C SER A 663 28.74 -8.29 -16.94
N SER A 664 28.51 -9.48 -16.38
CA SER A 664 27.76 -9.64 -15.13
C SER A 664 28.48 -9.01 -13.94
N LYS A 665 29.82 -9.12 -13.88
CA LYS A 665 30.62 -8.38 -12.88
C LYS A 665 30.53 -6.86 -13.07
N ARG A 666 30.52 -6.37 -14.31
CA ARG A 666 30.32 -4.94 -14.61
C ARG A 666 28.93 -4.46 -14.17
N SER A 667 27.89 -5.27 -14.34
CA SER A 667 26.55 -4.91 -13.86
C SER A 667 26.48 -4.83 -12.33
N THR A 668 27.15 -5.73 -11.62
CA THR A 668 27.18 -5.68 -10.15
C THR A 668 28.01 -4.50 -9.66
N THR A 669 29.18 -4.23 -10.25
CA THR A 669 29.99 -3.06 -9.88
C THR A 669 29.32 -1.74 -10.25
N SER A 670 28.57 -1.70 -11.36
CA SER A 670 27.81 -0.50 -11.76
C SER A 670 26.64 -0.24 -10.80
N LEU A 671 25.99 -1.29 -10.29
CA LEU A 671 24.93 -1.14 -9.30
C LEU A 671 25.50 -0.62 -7.96
N GLU A 672 26.64 -1.16 -7.53
CA GLU A 672 27.39 -0.68 -6.36
C GLU A 672 27.84 0.78 -6.54
N GLU A 673 28.32 1.17 -7.72
CA GLU A 673 28.66 2.56 -8.04
C GLU A 673 27.44 3.49 -7.95
N THR A 674 26.28 3.07 -8.47
CA THR A 674 25.05 3.88 -8.35
C THR A 674 24.58 4.03 -6.91
N ASN A 675 24.74 3.00 -6.09
CA ASN A 675 24.41 3.05 -4.66
C ASN A 675 25.36 4.00 -3.92
N LEU A 676 26.66 3.95 -4.20
CA LEU A 676 27.64 4.87 -3.63
C LEU A 676 27.42 6.33 -4.05
N ILE A 677 26.99 6.58 -5.29
CA ILE A 677 26.60 7.91 -5.76
C ILE A 677 25.36 8.41 -5.00
N HIS A 678 24.35 7.55 -4.83
CA HIS A 678 23.15 7.89 -4.07
C HIS A 678 23.47 8.24 -2.61
N ASP A 679 24.34 7.46 -1.97
CA ASP A 679 24.79 7.70 -0.60
C ASP A 679 25.61 9.00 -0.49
N ARG A 680 26.50 9.27 -1.44
CA ARG A 680 27.23 10.54 -1.52
C ARG A 680 26.26 11.72 -1.62
N ASP A 681 25.26 11.65 -2.49
CA ASP A 681 24.31 12.73 -2.71
C ASP A 681 23.35 12.91 -1.52
N LYS A 682 23.08 11.84 -0.76
CA LYS A 682 22.38 11.91 0.52
C LYS A 682 23.21 12.65 1.57
N LEU A 683 24.48 12.25 1.75
CA LEU A 683 25.40 12.89 2.69
C LEU A 683 25.67 14.36 2.34
N GLN A 684 25.72 14.69 1.04
CA GLN A 684 25.85 16.07 0.56
C GLN A 684 24.64 16.92 0.98
N ARG A 685 23.41 16.39 0.83
CA ARG A 685 22.19 17.07 1.26
C ARG A 685 22.12 17.26 2.77
N GLU A 686 22.56 16.28 3.54
CA GLU A 686 22.68 16.38 5.00
C GLU A 686 23.69 17.48 5.40
N LYS A 687 24.85 17.52 4.76
CA LYS A 687 25.84 18.60 4.96
C LYS A 687 25.27 19.98 4.64
N GLU A 688 24.55 20.13 3.54
CA GLU A 688 23.92 21.40 3.16
C GLU A 688 22.80 21.83 4.11
N ASN A 689 22.03 20.87 4.64
CA ASN A 689 21.05 21.13 5.70
C ASN A 689 21.74 21.64 6.97
N ILE A 690 22.78 20.96 7.43
CA ILE A 690 23.54 21.34 8.63
C ILE A 690 24.19 22.73 8.44
N GLN A 691 24.73 23.04 7.26
CA GLN A 691 25.26 24.37 6.97
C GLN A 691 24.18 25.46 6.98
N ARG A 692 22.96 25.15 6.53
CA ARG A 692 21.83 26.09 6.62
C ARG A 692 21.40 26.32 8.07
N GLU A 693 21.32 25.25 8.86
CA GLU A 693 21.02 25.34 10.29
C GLU A 693 22.07 26.15 11.05
N LEU A 694 23.35 25.98 10.72
CA LEU A 694 24.43 26.76 11.34
C LEU A 694 24.31 28.25 11.00
N ARG A 695 23.96 28.61 9.76
CA ARG A 695 23.71 30.00 9.36
C ARG A 695 22.48 30.60 10.05
N THR A 696 21.40 29.82 10.21
CA THR A 696 20.21 30.31 10.93
C THR A 696 20.55 30.56 12.39
N LEU A 697 21.27 29.64 13.05
CA LEU A 697 21.71 29.81 14.43
C LEU A 697 22.66 31.01 14.60
N GLU A 698 23.56 31.26 13.65
CA GLU A 698 24.42 32.45 13.65
C GLU A 698 23.60 33.75 13.53
N SER A 699 22.57 33.76 12.68
CA SER A 699 21.67 34.92 12.53
C SER A 699 20.80 35.15 13.76
N GLU A 700 20.31 34.08 14.39
CA GLU A 700 19.56 34.14 15.66
C GLU A 700 20.43 34.68 16.78
N ARG A 701 21.69 34.24 16.86
CA ARG A 701 22.67 34.78 17.82
C ARG A 701 22.89 36.29 17.62
N GLN A 702 22.98 36.76 16.38
CA GLN A 702 23.10 38.19 16.08
C GLN A 702 21.83 38.97 16.46
N ASN A 703 20.65 38.44 16.15
CA ASN A 703 19.37 39.06 16.50
C ASN A 703 19.16 39.17 18.01
N ILE A 704 19.53 38.14 18.77
CA ILE A 704 19.49 38.15 20.24
C ILE A 704 20.44 39.21 20.80
N SER A 705 21.63 39.38 20.20
CA SER A 705 22.59 40.40 20.63
C SER A 705 22.05 41.82 20.39
N ILE A 706 21.38 42.04 19.26
CA ILE A 706 20.77 43.33 18.90
C ILE A 706 19.57 43.64 19.81
N SER A 707 18.68 42.66 20.04
CA SER A 707 17.50 42.84 20.89
C SER A 707 17.89 43.09 22.35
N PHE A 708 18.94 42.41 22.85
CA PHE A 708 19.49 42.68 24.17
C PHE A 708 20.00 44.12 24.29
N HIS A 709 20.73 44.62 23.29
CA HIS A 709 21.22 46.00 23.28
C HIS A 709 20.07 47.02 23.23
N GLN A 710 19.04 46.75 22.44
CA GLN A 710 17.85 47.60 22.33
C GLN A 710 17.04 47.61 23.64
N GLN A 711 16.92 46.46 24.31
CA GLN A 711 16.24 46.34 25.59
C GLN A 711 17.01 47.07 26.71
N SER A 712 18.34 46.96 26.75
CA SER A 712 19.16 47.74 27.69
C SER A 712 18.99 49.24 27.51
N ARG A 713 18.89 49.72 26.27
CA ARG A 713 18.65 51.14 25.96
C ARG A 713 17.28 51.60 26.44
N LEU A 714 16.21 50.87 26.12
CA LEU A 714 14.84 51.18 26.55
C LEU A 714 14.68 51.16 28.07
N MET A 715 15.37 50.24 28.75
CA MET A 715 15.37 50.18 30.22
C MET A 715 16.07 51.39 30.85
N SER A 716 17.14 51.89 30.24
CA SER A 716 17.79 53.14 30.67
C SER A 716 16.87 54.35 30.52
N GLU A 717 16.19 54.47 29.38
CA GLU A 717 15.24 55.56 29.11
C GLU A 717 14.02 55.50 30.06
N ARG A 718 13.46 54.30 30.29
CA ARG A 718 12.33 54.10 31.22
C ARG A 718 12.71 54.42 32.66
N ASN A 719 13.93 54.06 33.09
CA ASN A 719 14.42 54.39 34.42
C ASN A 719 14.60 55.90 34.60
N GLN A 720 15.04 56.63 33.58
CA GLN A 720 15.15 58.09 33.63
C GLN A 720 13.76 58.75 33.71
N MET A 721 12.79 58.28 32.91
CA MET A 721 11.41 58.77 32.95
C MET A 721 10.71 58.47 34.27
N ASN A 722 10.94 57.29 34.86
CA ASN A 722 10.40 56.94 36.18
C ASN A 722 10.98 57.81 37.29
N ARG A 723 12.29 58.11 37.24
CA ARG A 723 12.91 59.06 38.19
C ARG A 723 12.28 60.45 38.08
N GLN A 724 12.05 60.96 36.88
CA GLN A 724 11.37 62.25 36.67
C GLN A 724 9.92 62.24 37.18
N ARG A 725 9.16 61.17 36.93
CA ARG A 725 7.79 61.04 37.46
C ARG A 725 7.76 60.93 38.98
N SER A 726 8.71 60.23 39.59
CA SER A 726 8.81 60.11 41.04
C SER A 726 9.07 61.46 41.69
N ILE A 727 10.02 62.25 41.14
CA ILE A 727 10.32 63.60 41.64
C ILE A 727 9.08 64.51 41.51
N LYS A 728 8.35 64.41 40.39
CA LYS A 728 7.12 65.18 40.19
C LYS A 728 6.01 64.77 41.18
N MET A 729 5.81 63.48 41.37
CA MET A 729 4.85 62.94 42.35
C MET A 729 5.19 63.39 43.77
N GLU A 730 6.47 63.35 44.15
CA GLU A 730 6.94 63.79 45.47
C GLU A 730 6.68 65.29 45.68
N SER A 731 6.88 66.11 44.63
CA SER A 731 6.53 67.54 44.69
C SER A 731 5.02 67.81 44.81
N ASP A 732 4.20 66.99 44.15
CA ASP A 732 2.73 67.09 44.22
C ASP A 732 2.21 66.62 45.59
N VAL A 733 2.80 65.56 46.16
CA VAL A 733 2.51 65.10 47.52
C VAL A 733 2.88 66.17 48.55
N GLN A 734 4.06 66.77 48.45
CA GLN A 734 4.45 67.88 49.35
C GLN A 734 3.58 69.13 49.20
N ARG A 735 2.96 69.35 48.03
CA ARG A 735 1.96 70.42 47.85
C ARG A 735 0.66 70.06 48.54
N LEU A 736 0.16 68.85 48.29
CA LEU A 736 -1.08 68.35 48.91
C LEU A 736 -0.96 68.25 50.43
N GLU A 737 0.19 67.83 50.97
CA GLU A 737 0.43 67.79 52.41
C GLU A 737 0.35 69.18 53.04
N ARG A 738 0.87 70.21 52.36
CA ARG A 738 0.73 71.61 52.80
C ARG A 738 -0.72 72.10 52.72
N GLU A 739 -1.42 71.80 51.63
CA GLU A 739 -2.85 72.13 51.48
C GLU A 739 -3.72 71.43 52.54
N ILE A 740 -3.40 70.17 52.86
CA ILE A 740 -4.06 69.40 53.92
C ILE A 740 -3.74 70.02 55.29
N LEU A 741 -2.51 70.46 55.54
CA LEU A 741 -2.15 71.14 56.80
C LEU A 741 -2.90 72.47 56.94
N ASP A 742 -2.96 73.27 55.88
CA ASP A 742 -3.71 74.54 55.87
C ASP A 742 -5.21 74.32 56.04
N GLU A 743 -5.80 73.31 55.38
CA GLU A 743 -7.20 72.94 55.62
C GLU A 743 -7.41 72.37 57.01
N LYS A 744 -6.46 71.60 57.55
CA LYS A 744 -6.51 71.11 58.93
C LYS A 744 -6.46 72.26 59.94
N ASP A 745 -5.68 73.31 59.70
CA ASP A 745 -5.66 74.52 60.52
C ASP A 745 -6.96 75.32 60.41
N LYS A 746 -7.54 75.41 59.20
CA LYS A 746 -8.88 75.99 59.02
C LYS A 746 -9.95 75.14 59.70
N ILE A 747 -9.84 73.81 59.64
CA ILE A 747 -10.72 72.87 60.36
C ILE A 747 -10.53 73.06 61.86
N HIS A 748 -9.33 73.19 62.39
CA HIS A 748 -9.10 73.46 63.81
C HIS A 748 -9.71 74.79 64.25
N LYS A 749 -9.61 75.84 63.43
CA LYS A 749 -10.30 77.13 63.67
C LYS A 749 -11.82 76.95 63.63
N ARG A 750 -12.35 76.24 62.63
CA ARG A 750 -13.78 75.91 62.52
C ARG A 750 -14.25 75.01 63.66
N ASP A 751 -13.42 74.08 64.14
CA ASP A 751 -13.71 73.17 65.25
C ASP A 751 -13.68 73.91 66.57
N ASN A 752 -12.83 74.93 66.72
CA ASN A 752 -12.91 75.85 67.87
C ASN A 752 -14.25 76.60 67.86
N ILE A 753 -14.65 77.13 66.70
CA ILE A 753 -15.96 77.78 66.51
C ILE A 753 -17.10 76.78 66.72
N ILE A 754 -17.01 75.56 66.19
CA ILE A 754 -17.98 74.49 66.36
C ILE A 754 -17.99 74.00 67.80
N ARG A 755 -16.88 74.06 68.56
CA ARG A 755 -16.85 73.71 69.99
C ARG A 755 -17.52 74.79 70.83
N GLU A 756 -17.35 76.06 70.47
CA GLU A 756 -18.13 77.17 71.03
C GLU A 756 -19.63 77.05 70.69
N LEU A 757 -19.95 76.75 69.43
CA LEU A 757 -21.32 76.50 68.98
C LEU A 757 -21.89 75.20 69.57
N LYS A 758 -21.11 74.14 69.78
CA LYS A 758 -21.53 72.88 70.43
C LYS A 758 -21.67 73.05 71.93
N ASN A 759 -20.91 73.93 72.58
CA ASN A 759 -21.20 74.33 73.95
C ASN A 759 -22.51 75.12 74.03
N SER A 760 -22.86 75.83 72.95
CA SER A 760 -24.16 76.50 72.79
C SER A 760 -25.30 75.52 72.47
N VAL A 761 -25.02 74.48 71.68
CA VAL A 761 -25.97 73.45 71.19
C VAL A 761 -26.05 72.23 72.10
N ARG A 762 -25.16 72.05 73.10
CA ARG A 762 -25.33 71.10 74.22
C ARG A 762 -26.57 71.40 75.09
N LYS A 763 -27.31 72.47 74.79
CA LYS A 763 -28.65 72.72 75.31
C LYS A 763 -29.76 72.02 74.51
N GLU A 764 -29.47 71.35 73.40
CA GLU A 764 -30.44 70.59 72.61
C GLU A 764 -29.84 69.30 72.06
N ASP A 765 -30.42 68.17 72.47
CA ASP A 765 -29.98 66.79 72.18
C ASP A 765 -30.31 66.31 70.73
N PRO A 766 -29.76 65.14 70.28
CA PRO A 766 -29.42 64.83 68.88
C PRO A 766 -30.31 63.78 68.16
N SER A 767 -30.10 63.53 66.86
CA SER A 767 -30.45 62.24 66.22
C SER A 767 -29.62 61.89 64.96
N GLU A 768 -28.95 60.74 64.99
CA GLU A 768 -28.35 60.02 63.84
C GLU A 768 -29.14 58.70 63.60
N THR A 769 -29.25 58.25 62.35
CA THR A 769 -30.04 57.06 61.92
C THR A 769 -29.17 55.81 61.73
N ARG A 770 -29.69 54.63 62.13
CA ARG A 770 -29.08 53.28 62.04
C ARG A 770 -29.69 52.43 60.91
N THR A 771 -28.89 51.57 60.26
CA THR A 771 -29.33 50.42 59.43
C THR A 771 -29.53 49.15 60.29
N LYS A 772 -30.44 48.25 59.88
CA LYS A 772 -30.69 46.94 60.53
C LYS A 772 -30.50 45.82 59.50
N GLU A 773 -29.69 44.81 59.85
CA GLU A 773 -29.47 43.56 59.10
C GLU A 773 -30.06 42.40 59.93
N VAL A 774 -30.81 41.48 59.31
CA VAL A 774 -31.37 40.31 60.00
C VAL A 774 -30.95 39.04 59.25
N ASN A 775 -30.09 38.23 59.88
CA ASN A 775 -29.58 36.97 59.35
C ASN A 775 -30.38 35.80 59.94
N VAL A 776 -30.97 34.95 59.10
CA VAL A 776 -31.65 33.72 59.53
C VAL A 776 -31.10 32.53 58.74
N SER A 777 -30.23 31.75 59.37
CA SER A 777 -29.66 30.49 58.83
C SER A 777 -30.36 29.28 59.47
N THR A 778 -30.87 28.35 58.68
CA THR A 778 -31.36 27.05 59.19
C THR A 778 -30.22 26.05 59.24
N LYS A 779 -29.67 25.82 60.43
CA LYS A 779 -28.61 24.84 60.69
C LYS A 779 -29.22 23.56 61.26
N ILE A 780 -28.90 22.40 60.69
CA ILE A 780 -29.45 21.11 61.11
C ILE A 780 -28.43 20.43 62.02
N SER A 781 -28.84 19.98 63.21
CA SER A 781 -28.00 19.21 64.14
C SER A 781 -28.61 17.83 64.40
N ILE A 782 -27.76 16.83 64.55
CA ILE A 782 -28.13 15.44 64.85
C ILE A 782 -27.66 15.12 66.24
N LEU A 783 -28.57 14.67 67.09
CA LEU A 783 -28.30 14.36 68.48
C LEU A 783 -27.69 12.97 68.60
N ASP A 784 -26.52 12.86 69.23
CA ASP A 784 -25.92 11.56 69.55
C ASP A 784 -26.74 10.89 70.67
N PRO A 785 -27.35 9.71 70.42
CA PRO A 785 -28.19 9.04 71.41
C PRO A 785 -27.44 8.56 72.67
N ASN A 786 -26.11 8.42 72.62
CA ASN A 786 -25.32 7.93 73.76
C ASN A 786 -24.76 9.08 74.62
N THR A 787 -24.50 10.25 74.03
CA THR A 787 -23.90 11.40 74.74
C THR A 787 -24.86 12.58 74.91
N GLY A 788 -26.02 12.56 74.24
CA GLY A 788 -27.02 13.63 74.29
C GLY A 788 -26.53 14.96 73.70
N LYS A 789 -25.41 14.95 72.98
CA LYS A 789 -24.79 16.14 72.40
C LYS A 789 -25.19 16.31 70.95
N ASP A 790 -25.43 17.56 70.58
CA ASP A 790 -25.68 17.96 69.19
C ASP A 790 -24.39 17.85 68.38
N MET A 791 -24.46 17.16 67.25
CA MET A 791 -23.38 17.01 66.29
C MET A 791 -23.81 17.50 64.91
N SER A 792 -22.85 17.90 64.07
CA SER A 792 -23.18 18.27 62.70
C SER A 792 -23.55 17.03 61.88
N PRO A 793 -24.35 17.16 60.80
CA PRO A 793 -24.67 16.03 59.92
C PRO A 793 -23.42 15.37 59.33
N TYR A 794 -22.34 16.14 59.13
CA TYR A 794 -21.06 15.61 58.70
C TYR A 794 -20.38 14.76 59.78
N ASP A 795 -20.33 15.25 61.02
CA ASP A 795 -19.74 14.50 62.14
C ASP A 795 -20.54 13.21 62.42
N ALA A 796 -21.87 13.29 62.32
CA ALA A 796 -22.75 12.13 62.44
C ALA A 796 -22.54 11.11 61.31
N TYR A 797 -22.26 11.54 60.08
CA TYR A 797 -21.90 10.65 58.96
C TYR A 797 -20.54 9.99 59.20
N MET A 798 -19.54 10.78 59.61
CA MET A 798 -18.18 10.27 59.89
C MET A 798 -18.16 9.27 61.05
N GLN A 799 -19.06 9.44 62.03
CA GLN A 799 -19.23 8.52 63.14
C GLN A 799 -20.21 7.37 62.85
N GLY A 800 -20.83 7.36 61.66
CA GLY A 800 -21.69 6.27 61.19
C GLY A 800 -23.12 6.27 61.75
N PHE A 801 -23.57 7.37 62.36
CA PHE A 801 -24.94 7.54 62.87
C PHE A 801 -25.98 7.81 61.79
N ILE A 802 -25.54 8.32 60.63
CA ILE A 802 -26.38 8.50 59.44
C ILE A 802 -25.70 7.92 58.21
N ASP A 803 -26.50 7.39 57.29
CA ASP A 803 -25.98 6.85 56.03
C ASP A 803 -25.63 7.96 55.04
N ARG A 804 -24.75 7.66 54.08
CA ARG A 804 -24.30 8.63 53.06
C ARG A 804 -25.46 9.30 52.32
N ASN A 805 -26.54 8.57 52.06
CA ASN A 805 -27.72 9.12 51.39
C ASN A 805 -28.52 10.06 52.31
N GLN A 806 -28.58 9.77 53.62
CA GLN A 806 -29.23 10.64 54.61
C GLN A 806 -28.39 11.91 54.85
N TYR A 807 -27.06 11.79 54.87
CA TYR A 807 -26.15 12.93 54.94
C TYR A 807 -26.31 13.90 53.75
N ILE A 808 -26.36 13.38 52.53
CA ILE A 808 -26.56 14.21 51.32
C ILE A 808 -27.90 14.94 51.38
N GLN A 809 -28.98 14.26 51.81
CA GLN A 809 -30.29 14.88 51.99
C GLN A 809 -30.29 15.97 53.06
N LEU A 810 -29.62 15.75 54.19
CA LEU A 810 -29.53 16.74 55.27
C LEU A 810 -28.67 17.94 54.87
N GLN A 811 -27.61 17.73 54.09
CA GLN A 811 -26.78 18.81 53.57
C GLN A 811 -27.45 19.62 52.46
N GLU A 812 -28.31 19.01 51.65
CA GLU A 812 -29.15 19.71 50.68
C GLU A 812 -30.20 20.61 51.37
N LEU A 813 -30.57 20.31 52.60
CA LEU A 813 -31.53 21.09 53.39
C LEU A 813 -30.89 22.26 54.16
N GLU A 814 -29.56 22.28 54.33
CA GLU A 814 -28.84 23.41 54.94
C GLU A 814 -28.58 24.52 53.91
N CYS A 815 -29.34 25.62 53.99
CA CYS A 815 -29.19 26.80 53.14
C CYS A 815 -29.12 28.09 53.96
N ASP A 816 -28.19 28.99 53.59
CA ASP A 816 -27.98 30.29 54.22
C ASP A 816 -28.42 31.41 53.27
N TRP A 817 -29.65 31.87 53.46
CA TRP A 817 -30.22 33.00 52.74
C TRP A 817 -30.17 34.26 53.61
N GLU A 818 -29.79 35.39 53.03
CA GLU A 818 -29.67 36.69 53.70
C GLU A 818 -30.59 37.72 53.02
N GLU A 819 -31.38 38.45 53.82
CA GLU A 819 -32.22 39.55 53.32
C GLU A 819 -31.56 40.89 53.64
N ILE A 820 -31.18 41.63 52.59
CA ILE A 820 -30.58 42.95 52.71
C ILE A 820 -31.64 43.99 52.33
N THR A 821 -32.03 44.82 53.29
CA THR A 821 -32.95 45.95 53.07
C THR A 821 -32.19 47.27 53.17
N THR A 822 -32.07 47.99 52.06
CA THR A 822 -31.46 49.33 52.00
C THR A 822 -32.53 50.39 51.79
N ARG A 823 -32.50 51.45 52.62
CA ARG A 823 -33.44 52.58 52.53
C ARG A 823 -32.78 53.73 51.78
N GLY A 824 -33.09 53.84 50.49
CA GLY A 824 -32.64 54.92 49.61
C GLY A 824 -33.74 55.94 49.33
N PRO A 825 -33.41 57.07 48.67
CA PRO A 825 -34.35 58.16 48.38
C PRO A 825 -35.57 57.77 47.51
N ASN A 826 -35.53 56.61 46.84
CA ASN A 826 -36.61 56.12 45.97
C ASN A 826 -37.38 54.91 46.56
N GLY A 827 -37.27 54.66 47.86
CA GLY A 827 -37.98 53.58 48.56
C GLY A 827 -37.07 52.46 49.08
N GLU A 828 -37.67 51.51 49.79
CA GLU A 828 -36.98 50.36 50.37
C GLU A 828 -36.71 49.30 49.30
N ILE A 829 -35.43 48.93 49.13
CA ILE A 829 -35.00 47.88 48.22
C ILE A 829 -34.61 46.66 49.06
N SER A 830 -35.42 45.60 48.99
CA SER A 830 -35.16 44.31 49.64
C SER A 830 -34.64 43.29 48.63
N VAL A 831 -33.46 42.73 48.91
CA VAL A 831 -32.76 41.76 48.07
C VAL A 831 -32.45 40.51 48.88
N LEU A 832 -32.74 39.33 48.32
CA LEU A 832 -32.33 38.03 48.88
C LEU A 832 -31.00 37.59 48.28
N GLN A 833 -30.04 37.23 49.13
CA GLN A 833 -28.72 36.75 48.72
C GLN A 833 -28.49 35.33 49.23
N ASP A 834 -28.06 34.44 48.33
CA ASP A 834 -27.54 33.12 48.71
C ASP A 834 -26.05 33.26 49.06
N ARG A 835 -25.66 32.95 50.31
CA ARG A 835 -24.26 33.08 50.76
C ARG A 835 -23.34 32.03 50.15
N LYS A 836 -23.85 30.87 49.73
CA LYS A 836 -23.02 29.79 49.14
C LYS A 836 -22.68 30.08 47.67
N SER A 837 -23.63 30.62 46.91
CA SER A 837 -23.42 30.94 45.48
C SER A 837 -23.11 32.41 45.20
N GLY A 838 -23.36 33.31 46.15
CA GLY A 838 -23.22 34.76 45.98
C GLY A 838 -24.27 35.41 45.08
N LYS A 839 -25.29 34.66 44.65
CA LYS A 839 -26.34 35.15 43.75
C LYS A 839 -27.36 36.00 44.53
N GLN A 840 -27.77 37.11 43.92
CA GLN A 840 -28.73 38.06 44.49
C GLN A 840 -30.02 38.09 43.66
N TYR A 841 -31.16 38.08 44.34
CA TYR A 841 -32.48 38.12 43.72
C TYR A 841 -33.33 39.22 44.34
N SER A 842 -33.81 40.15 43.52
CA SER A 842 -34.66 41.24 43.98
C SER A 842 -36.11 40.81 44.09
N ILE A 843 -36.69 40.92 45.29
CA ILE A 843 -38.10 40.54 45.56
C ILE A 843 -39.06 41.38 44.70
N ASN A 844 -38.74 42.66 44.51
CA ASN A 844 -39.55 43.57 43.69
C ASN A 844 -39.60 43.18 42.20
N ASN A 845 -38.53 42.60 41.66
CA ASN A 845 -38.52 42.12 40.27
C ASN A 845 -39.33 40.83 40.13
N ALA A 846 -39.24 39.92 41.10
CA ALA A 846 -40.03 38.69 41.11
C ALA A 846 -41.56 38.94 41.19
N LEU A 847 -41.99 40.00 41.87
CA LEU A 847 -43.40 40.45 41.88
C LEU A 847 -43.85 41.03 40.54
N LYS A 848 -42.98 41.80 39.86
CA LYS A 848 -43.28 42.39 38.53
C LYS A 848 -43.41 41.32 37.45
N GLU A 849 -42.57 40.29 37.53
CA GLU A 849 -42.54 39.18 36.58
C GLU A 849 -43.54 38.07 36.92
N GLY A 850 -44.32 38.22 38.01
CA GLY A 850 -45.36 37.27 38.39
C GLY A 850 -44.86 35.95 38.97
N ARG A 851 -43.56 35.82 39.29
CA ARG A 851 -42.98 34.61 39.90
C ARG A 851 -43.43 34.41 41.35
N VAL A 852 -43.76 35.51 42.03
CA VAL A 852 -44.26 35.54 43.40
C VAL A 852 -45.52 36.41 43.45
N THR A 853 -46.55 35.92 44.15
CA THR A 853 -47.80 36.68 44.35
C THR A 853 -47.72 37.58 45.58
N LYS A 854 -48.50 38.66 45.62
CA LYS A 854 -48.61 39.55 46.80
C LYS A 854 -49.01 38.78 48.07
N TYR A 855 -49.84 37.73 47.93
CA TYR A 855 -50.24 36.85 49.03
C TYR A 855 -49.05 36.06 49.59
N GLN A 856 -48.21 35.49 48.73
CA GLN A 856 -47.01 34.73 49.14
C GLN A 856 -45.97 35.63 49.83
N LEU A 857 -45.77 36.86 49.35
CA LEU A 857 -44.92 37.84 50.06
C LEU A 857 -45.46 38.15 51.46
N GLN A 858 -46.77 38.23 51.62
CA GLN A 858 -47.41 38.50 52.90
C GLN A 858 -47.25 37.31 53.86
N GLN A 859 -47.38 36.07 53.38
CA GLN A 859 -47.09 34.87 54.17
C GLN A 859 -45.63 34.81 54.64
N TYR A 860 -44.68 35.25 53.81
CA TYR A 860 -43.27 35.37 54.19
C TYR A 860 -43.06 36.44 55.29
N LYS A 861 -43.62 37.64 55.10
CA LYS A 861 -43.52 38.73 56.08
C LYS A 861 -44.20 38.42 57.42
N ASP A 862 -45.27 37.62 57.39
CA ASP A 862 -45.97 37.13 58.56
C ASP A 862 -45.25 35.92 59.23
N GLY A 863 -44.10 35.49 58.69
CA GLY A 863 -43.29 34.38 59.21
C GLY A 863 -43.89 32.98 58.99
N LYS A 864 -44.96 32.88 58.20
CA LYS A 864 -45.68 31.63 57.90
C LYS A 864 -45.06 30.83 56.76
N MET A 865 -44.14 31.43 56.00
CA MET A 865 -43.36 30.77 54.98
C MET A 865 -41.86 31.02 55.24
N PRO A 866 -41.03 29.96 55.32
CA PRO A 866 -39.60 30.11 55.59
C PRO A 866 -38.86 30.75 54.41
N ILE A 867 -37.77 31.47 54.71
CA ILE A 867 -36.96 32.19 53.70
C ILE A 867 -36.45 31.27 52.59
N SER A 868 -36.17 30.00 52.89
CA SER A 868 -35.72 29.00 51.91
C SER A 868 -36.80 28.65 50.88
N GLU A 869 -38.06 28.51 51.31
CA GLU A 869 -39.20 28.24 50.42
C GLU A 869 -39.55 29.48 49.60
N PHE A 870 -39.49 30.67 50.23
CA PHE A 870 -39.72 31.94 49.55
C PHE A 870 -38.62 32.25 48.52
N ALA A 871 -37.35 31.99 48.84
CA ALA A 871 -36.23 32.21 47.95
C ALA A 871 -36.28 31.32 46.70
N LEU A 872 -36.76 30.08 46.80
CA LEU A 872 -36.98 29.19 45.65
C LEU A 872 -38.06 29.74 44.70
N LEU A 873 -39.14 30.31 45.25
CA LEU A 873 -40.19 30.97 44.46
C LEU A 873 -39.65 32.24 43.75
N VAL A 874 -38.82 33.02 44.45
CA VAL A 874 -38.16 34.21 43.89
C VAL A 874 -37.14 33.82 42.80
N ALA A 875 -36.42 32.70 42.97
CA ALA A 875 -35.44 32.19 42.01
C ALA A 875 -36.07 31.54 40.76
N GLY A 876 -37.30 31.01 40.86
CA GLY A 876 -38.08 30.49 39.73
C GLY A 876 -38.04 28.97 39.52
N GLU A 877 -37.68 28.20 40.55
CA GLU A 877 -37.62 26.72 40.47
C GLU A 877 -38.89 26.09 41.07
N THR A 878 -39.77 25.54 40.23
CA THR A 878 -40.97 24.81 40.69
C THR A 878 -40.64 23.35 40.98
N LYS A 879 -40.80 22.89 42.23
CA LYS A 879 -40.63 21.50 42.67
C LYS A 879 -41.47 20.51 41.83
N SER A 880 -40.82 19.64 41.07
CA SER A 880 -41.44 18.43 40.51
C SER A 880 -41.68 17.41 41.62
N ARG A 881 -42.92 16.93 41.71
CA ARG A 881 -43.41 15.93 42.68
C ARG A 881 -42.69 14.58 42.51
N GLN A 882 -42.39 13.97 43.66
CA GLN A 882 -41.99 12.58 43.82
C GLN A 882 -42.99 11.62 43.15
N TYR A 883 -42.49 10.60 42.44
CA TYR A 883 -43.21 9.34 42.21
C TYR A 883 -42.29 8.13 42.39
N THR A 884 -42.86 7.16 43.08
CA THR A 884 -42.42 5.80 43.41
C THR A 884 -42.20 4.90 42.18
N PRO A 885 -41.51 3.74 42.34
CA PRO A 885 -41.10 2.90 41.22
C PRO A 885 -42.28 2.07 40.71
N VAL A 886 -42.54 2.14 39.39
CA VAL A 886 -43.43 1.22 38.69
C VAL A 886 -42.70 0.62 37.50
N THR A 887 -42.79 -0.69 37.46
CA THR A 887 -42.32 -1.67 36.50
C THR A 887 -42.66 -1.35 35.04
N SER A 888 -41.76 -1.79 34.15
CA SER A 888 -41.90 -2.05 32.70
C SER A 888 -42.17 -0.87 31.76
N GLN A 889 -41.18 -0.53 30.94
CA GLN A 889 -41.05 -1.07 29.58
C GLN A 889 -39.60 -0.87 29.08
N PRO A 890 -39.01 -1.88 28.39
CA PRO A 890 -37.65 -1.78 27.89
C PRO A 890 -37.62 -0.88 26.66
N THR A 891 -36.78 0.16 26.68
CA THR A 891 -36.23 0.69 25.44
C THR A 891 -35.57 -0.48 24.72
N GLN A 892 -36.10 -0.84 23.54
CA GLN A 892 -35.58 -1.90 22.69
C GLN A 892 -34.11 -1.62 22.37
N GLN A 893 -33.19 -2.22 23.13
CA GLN A 893 -31.89 -2.57 22.57
C GLN A 893 -32.20 -3.63 21.52
N LEU A 894 -31.98 -3.30 20.24
CA LEU A 894 -32.03 -4.29 19.15
C LEU A 894 -31.02 -5.39 19.49
N ASN A 895 -31.54 -6.58 19.84
CA ASN A 895 -30.71 -7.74 20.12
C ASN A 895 -29.97 -8.12 18.84
N GLU A 896 -28.63 -8.16 18.88
CA GLU A 896 -27.82 -8.56 17.73
C GLU A 896 -28.02 -10.06 17.46
N GLU A 897 -28.65 -10.38 16.32
CA GLU A 897 -28.77 -11.76 15.87
C GLU A 897 -27.47 -12.22 15.20
N PHE A 898 -27.25 -13.53 15.18
CA PHE A 898 -26.09 -14.10 14.48
C PHE A 898 -26.40 -14.26 12.98
N PRO A 899 -25.44 -13.92 12.09
CA PRO A 899 -25.53 -14.29 10.68
C PRO A 899 -25.47 -15.81 10.53
N ILE A 900 -25.72 -16.34 9.32
CA ILE A 900 -25.50 -17.76 9.02
C ILE A 900 -24.07 -18.15 9.39
N CYS A 901 -23.90 -18.99 10.42
CA CYS A 901 -22.62 -19.26 11.08
C CYS A 901 -21.84 -20.41 10.43
N GLY A 902 -22.53 -21.32 9.77
CA GLY A 902 -21.93 -22.55 9.25
C GLY A 902 -22.94 -23.42 8.54
N VAL A 903 -22.60 -24.70 8.40
CA VAL A 903 -23.38 -25.69 7.68
C VAL A 903 -23.76 -26.83 8.62
N TYR A 904 -25.05 -27.21 8.60
CA TYR A 904 -25.57 -28.36 9.33
C TYR A 904 -25.68 -29.55 8.39
N ASP A 905 -24.93 -30.62 8.65
CA ASP A 905 -25.09 -31.86 7.90
C ASP A 905 -26.35 -32.61 8.38
N VAL A 906 -27.36 -32.69 7.51
CA VAL A 906 -28.64 -33.33 7.83
C VAL A 906 -28.51 -34.84 8.02
N HIS A 907 -27.42 -35.46 7.55
CA HIS A 907 -27.21 -36.90 7.68
C HIS A 907 -26.39 -37.31 8.89
N THR A 908 -25.43 -36.48 9.30
CA THR A 908 -24.54 -36.78 10.44
C THR A 908 -24.91 -36.01 11.70
N ASP A 909 -25.95 -35.16 11.62
CA ASP A 909 -26.34 -34.21 12.67
C ASP A 909 -25.15 -33.42 13.23
N SER A 910 -24.19 -33.10 12.36
CA SER A 910 -22.95 -32.41 12.72
C SER A 910 -22.90 -30.99 12.15
N CYS A 911 -22.42 -30.05 12.97
CA CYS A 911 -22.25 -28.66 12.60
C CYS A 911 -20.81 -28.42 12.15
N LEU A 912 -20.63 -27.78 10.98
CA LEU A 912 -19.34 -27.52 10.38
C LEU A 912 -19.16 -26.03 10.08
N ASN A 913 -17.96 -25.51 10.33
CA ASN A 913 -17.59 -24.16 9.90
C ASN A 913 -17.69 -24.07 8.37
N VAL A 914 -17.99 -22.88 7.85
CA VAL A 914 -18.17 -22.65 6.40
C VAL A 914 -16.97 -23.15 5.58
N ARG A 915 -15.75 -22.93 6.09
CA ARG A 915 -14.51 -23.45 5.48
C ARG A 915 -14.46 -24.98 5.42
N SER A 916 -14.71 -25.64 6.56
CA SER A 916 -14.71 -27.10 6.63
C SER A 916 -15.79 -27.73 5.73
N ALA A 917 -16.94 -27.06 5.60
CA ALA A 917 -18.01 -27.49 4.70
C ALA A 917 -17.63 -27.32 3.22
N MET A 918 -16.92 -26.24 2.88
CA MET A 918 -16.35 -26.03 1.54
C MET A 918 -15.30 -27.10 1.21
N ASP A 919 -14.42 -27.45 2.15
CA ASP A 919 -13.41 -28.52 1.96
C ASP A 919 -14.04 -29.90 1.73
N ARG A 920 -15.18 -30.15 2.39
CA ARG A 920 -15.98 -31.36 2.18
C ARG A 920 -16.92 -31.28 0.97
N LYS A 921 -16.85 -30.20 0.18
CA LYS A 921 -17.71 -29.94 -1.01
C LYS A 921 -19.20 -30.01 -0.71
N MET A 922 -19.61 -29.70 0.51
CA MET A 922 -21.03 -29.68 0.91
C MET A 922 -21.73 -28.41 0.42
N ILE A 923 -20.97 -27.33 0.21
CA ILE A 923 -21.40 -26.06 -0.35
C ILE A 923 -20.46 -25.67 -1.48
N ASP A 924 -20.97 -24.96 -2.48
CA ASP A 924 -20.13 -24.42 -3.55
C ASP A 924 -19.25 -23.28 -3.03
N THR A 925 -18.12 -23.07 -3.69
CA THR A 925 -17.12 -22.07 -3.30
C THR A 925 -17.67 -20.64 -3.32
N ASN A 926 -18.61 -20.34 -4.23
CA ASN A 926 -19.20 -19.02 -4.33
C ASN A 926 -20.16 -18.75 -3.15
N THR A 927 -21.05 -19.68 -2.84
CA THR A 927 -21.91 -19.59 -1.65
C THR A 927 -21.09 -19.51 -0.37
N ALA A 928 -20.05 -20.35 -0.22
CA ALA A 928 -19.13 -20.30 0.93
C ALA A 928 -18.50 -18.91 1.10
N GLN A 929 -17.99 -18.34 0.01
CA GLN A 929 -17.40 -17.01 0.00
C GLN A 929 -18.40 -15.92 0.42
N LYS A 930 -19.64 -15.99 -0.07
CA LYS A 930 -20.71 -15.03 0.28
C LYS A 930 -21.15 -15.13 1.74
N LEU A 931 -21.22 -16.33 2.30
CA LEU A 931 -21.51 -16.53 3.71
C LEU A 931 -20.40 -15.95 4.60
N LEU A 932 -19.13 -16.20 4.25
CA LEU A 932 -17.99 -15.63 4.98
C LEU A 932 -17.95 -14.08 4.87
N GLU A 933 -18.27 -13.53 3.71
CA GLU A 933 -18.40 -12.07 3.52
C GLU A 933 -19.49 -11.47 4.42
N ALA A 934 -20.65 -12.13 4.52
CA ALA A 934 -21.74 -11.70 5.40
C ALA A 934 -21.35 -11.78 6.88
N GLN A 935 -20.61 -12.81 7.30
CA GLN A 935 -20.06 -12.91 8.67
C GLN A 935 -19.07 -11.78 8.95
N ALA A 936 -18.13 -11.52 8.03
CA ALA A 936 -17.15 -10.44 8.17
C ALA A 936 -17.83 -9.07 8.26
N ALA A 937 -18.87 -8.82 7.46
CA ALA A 937 -19.62 -7.57 7.46
C ALA A 937 -20.50 -7.34 8.71
N THR A 938 -20.81 -8.39 9.47
CA THR A 938 -21.69 -8.34 10.66
C THR A 938 -20.94 -8.47 11.99
N GLY A 939 -19.60 -8.51 11.98
CA GLY A 939 -18.78 -8.44 13.18
C GLY A 939 -17.52 -9.30 13.16
N GLY A 940 -17.45 -10.31 12.29
CA GLY A 940 -16.31 -11.21 12.18
C GLY A 940 -16.70 -12.65 11.90
N ILE A 941 -15.70 -13.46 11.57
CA ILE A 941 -15.87 -14.88 11.23
C ILE A 941 -16.20 -15.67 12.50
N VAL A 942 -17.26 -16.46 12.45
CA VAL A 942 -17.75 -17.22 13.61
C VAL A 942 -17.04 -18.56 13.69
N ASP A 943 -16.58 -18.90 14.89
CA ASP A 943 -16.11 -20.25 15.21
C ASP A 943 -17.20 -20.99 15.99
N ILE A 944 -17.75 -22.06 15.42
CA ILE A 944 -18.86 -22.82 16.01
C ILE A 944 -18.45 -23.48 17.33
N SER A 945 -17.16 -23.82 17.48
CA SER A 945 -16.61 -24.51 18.65
C SER A 945 -16.80 -23.73 19.95
N ASN A 946 -16.78 -22.39 19.88
CA ASN A 946 -16.83 -21.50 21.04
C ASN A 946 -17.89 -20.39 20.92
N SER A 947 -18.61 -20.32 19.79
CA SER A 947 -19.59 -19.29 19.47
C SER A 947 -19.05 -17.86 19.52
N ILE A 948 -17.74 -17.67 19.28
CA ILE A 948 -17.07 -16.36 19.28
C ILE A 948 -16.85 -15.90 17.84
N ARG A 949 -17.02 -14.59 17.60
CA ARG A 949 -16.63 -13.91 16.35
C ARG A 949 -15.17 -13.48 16.43
N TYR A 950 -14.37 -13.87 15.45
CA TYR A 950 -12.99 -13.45 15.30
C TYR A 950 -12.85 -12.43 14.17
N SER A 951 -11.91 -11.49 14.33
CA SER A 951 -11.49 -10.64 13.21
C SER A 951 -10.95 -11.50 12.08
N VAL A 952 -11.04 -11.01 10.84
CA VAL A 952 -10.63 -11.79 9.66
C VAL A 952 -9.16 -12.25 9.77
N ASN A 953 -8.26 -11.39 10.25
CA ASN A 953 -6.86 -11.77 10.49
C ASN A 953 -6.73 -12.91 11.52
N LYS A 954 -7.42 -12.81 12.67
CA LYS A 954 -7.37 -13.83 13.71
C LYS A 954 -8.04 -15.14 13.28
N ALA A 955 -9.02 -15.05 12.39
CA ALA A 955 -9.67 -16.20 11.77
C ALA A 955 -8.72 -16.93 10.80
N ALA A 956 -7.90 -16.20 10.04
CA ALA A 956 -6.86 -16.79 9.19
C ALA A 956 -5.79 -17.52 10.00
N ASP A 957 -5.31 -16.91 11.09
CA ASP A 957 -4.31 -17.53 11.99
C ASP A 957 -4.81 -18.86 12.59
N ARG A 958 -6.13 -19.00 12.73
CA ARG A 958 -6.80 -20.19 13.26
C ARG A 958 -7.26 -21.18 12.19
N GLY A 959 -7.01 -20.90 10.91
CA GLY A 959 -7.43 -21.75 9.80
C GLY A 959 -8.94 -21.80 9.56
N LEU A 960 -9.70 -20.80 10.03
CA LEU A 960 -11.16 -20.72 9.79
C LEU A 960 -11.51 -20.21 8.38
N ILE A 961 -10.53 -19.63 7.67
CA ILE A 961 -10.65 -19.11 6.30
C ILE A 961 -9.39 -19.45 5.51
N GLU A 962 -9.50 -19.54 4.18
CA GLU A 962 -8.32 -19.70 3.32
C GLU A 962 -7.53 -18.39 3.18
N SER A 963 -6.21 -18.50 3.04
CA SER A 963 -5.33 -17.36 2.72
C SER A 963 -5.72 -16.66 1.40
N SER A 964 -6.30 -17.40 0.45
CA SER A 964 -6.81 -16.88 -0.83
C SER A 964 -7.97 -15.89 -0.66
N GLN A 965 -8.78 -16.06 0.39
CA GLN A 965 -10.01 -15.30 0.64
C GLN A 965 -9.76 -14.07 1.53
N LEU A 966 -8.58 -14.00 2.18
CA LEU A 966 -8.25 -13.00 3.20
C LEU A 966 -8.51 -11.56 2.76
N GLN A 967 -7.97 -11.15 1.60
CA GLN A 967 -8.11 -9.77 1.10
C GLN A 967 -9.59 -9.39 0.85
N ARG A 968 -10.36 -10.33 0.31
CA ARG A 968 -11.76 -10.12 -0.02
C ARG A 968 -12.61 -10.03 1.25
N LEU A 969 -12.30 -10.85 2.26
CA LEU A 969 -12.97 -10.80 3.57
C LEU A 969 -12.56 -9.58 4.38
N LEU A 970 -11.33 -9.08 4.27
CA LEU A 970 -10.92 -7.82 4.88
C LEU A 970 -11.71 -6.64 4.30
N ASN A 971 -11.97 -6.65 2.99
CA ASN A 971 -12.83 -5.63 2.37
C ASN A 971 -14.28 -5.71 2.86
N ALA A 972 -14.81 -6.91 3.09
CA ALA A 972 -16.12 -7.08 3.73
C ALA A 972 -16.11 -6.65 5.21
N GLN A 973 -15.02 -6.92 5.95
CA GLN A 973 -14.89 -6.52 7.36
C GLN A 973 -14.91 -5.00 7.55
N LYS A 974 -14.44 -4.22 6.55
CA LYS A 974 -14.57 -2.75 6.55
C LYS A 974 -16.02 -2.30 6.66
N ALA A 975 -16.99 -3.11 6.24
CA ALA A 975 -18.40 -2.82 6.42
C ALA A 975 -18.82 -2.76 7.90
N PHE A 976 -18.11 -3.48 8.77
CA PHE A 976 -18.32 -3.47 10.22
C PHE A 976 -17.41 -2.46 10.92
N THR A 977 -16.12 -2.43 10.58
CA THR A 977 -15.14 -1.55 11.26
C THR A 977 -15.16 -0.10 10.79
N GLY A 978 -15.84 0.17 9.67
CA GLY A 978 -15.85 1.45 8.97
C GLY A 978 -14.86 1.51 7.83
N VAL A 979 -15.24 2.25 6.78
CA VAL A 979 -14.40 2.56 5.62
C VAL A 979 -13.71 3.89 5.90
N GLU A 980 -12.37 3.90 5.92
CA GLU A 980 -11.61 5.14 6.11
C GLU A 980 -11.66 6.01 4.85
N ASP A 981 -12.09 7.26 5.00
CA ASP A 981 -12.04 8.25 3.94
C ASP A 981 -10.58 8.72 3.74
N PRO A 982 -9.96 8.52 2.57
CA PRO A 982 -8.58 8.92 2.31
C PRO A 982 -8.32 10.43 2.51
N MET A 983 -9.35 11.25 2.37
CA MET A 983 -9.22 12.71 2.47
C MET A 983 -9.39 13.20 3.91
N THR A 984 -10.38 12.70 4.64
CA THR A 984 -10.71 13.19 6.00
C THR A 984 -10.17 12.29 7.12
N LYS A 985 -9.69 11.08 6.79
CA LYS A 985 -9.35 9.99 7.73
C LYS A 985 -10.48 9.59 8.67
N GLU A 986 -11.71 9.98 8.35
CA GLU A 986 -12.91 9.62 9.10
C GLU A 986 -13.36 8.21 8.73
N ARG A 987 -13.90 7.48 9.72
CA ARG A 987 -14.52 6.16 9.49
C ARG A 987 -15.97 6.34 9.10
N LEU A 988 -16.25 6.09 7.83
CA LEU A 988 -17.56 6.15 7.24
C LEU A 988 -18.29 4.82 7.40
N SER A 989 -19.62 4.89 7.58
CA SER A 989 -20.50 3.75 7.44
C SER A 989 -20.57 3.27 5.98
N VAL A 990 -21.10 2.07 5.75
CA VAL A 990 -21.17 1.48 4.40
C VAL A 990 -21.97 2.34 3.44
N GLY A 991 -23.13 2.87 3.87
CA GLY A 991 -23.98 3.69 3.01
C GLY A 991 -23.30 5.02 2.65
N GLU A 992 -22.64 5.69 3.60
CA GLU A 992 -21.85 6.90 3.35
C GLU A 992 -20.67 6.63 2.40
N ALA A 993 -20.01 5.48 2.56
CA ALA A 993 -18.92 5.07 1.68
C ALA A 993 -19.40 4.86 0.24
N VAL A 994 -20.61 4.34 0.03
CA VAL A 994 -21.20 4.21 -1.32
C VAL A 994 -21.55 5.58 -1.90
N GLN A 995 -22.17 6.45 -1.10
CA GLN A 995 -22.53 7.81 -1.55
C GLN A 995 -21.30 8.61 -2.00
N LYS A 996 -20.16 8.42 -1.33
CA LYS A 996 -18.88 9.03 -1.69
C LYS A 996 -18.08 8.27 -2.76
N GLY A 997 -18.53 7.08 -3.18
CA GLY A 997 -17.86 6.27 -4.20
C GLY A 997 -16.65 5.45 -3.70
N TRP A 998 -16.47 5.30 -2.39
CA TRP A 998 -15.39 4.50 -1.78
C TRP A 998 -15.68 2.99 -1.77
N MET A 999 -16.92 2.58 -2.03
CA MET A 999 -17.31 1.17 -2.13
C MET A 999 -18.29 0.94 -3.30
N PRO A 1000 -18.12 -0.14 -4.09
CA PRO A 1000 -19.10 -0.48 -5.14
C PRO A 1000 -20.49 -0.74 -4.56
N LYS A 1001 -21.52 -0.11 -5.16
CA LYS A 1001 -22.91 -0.21 -4.68
C LYS A 1001 -23.37 -1.65 -4.52
N GLU A 1002 -23.04 -2.54 -5.46
CA GLU A 1002 -23.45 -3.94 -5.42
C GLU A 1002 -22.93 -4.70 -4.19
N ASN A 1003 -21.67 -4.50 -3.79
CA ASN A 1003 -21.08 -5.17 -2.62
C ASN A 1003 -21.62 -4.57 -1.33
N ALA A 1004 -21.73 -3.24 -1.30
CA ALA A 1004 -22.23 -2.51 -0.15
C ALA A 1004 -23.69 -2.84 0.17
N MET A 1005 -24.56 -2.94 -0.84
CA MET A 1005 -25.95 -3.35 -0.65
C MET A 1005 -26.05 -4.75 -0.04
N ARG A 1006 -25.19 -5.70 -0.46
CA ARG A 1006 -25.14 -7.04 0.11
C ARG A 1006 -24.70 -7.04 1.58
N TYR A 1007 -23.70 -6.24 1.93
CA TYR A 1007 -23.25 -6.11 3.31
C TYR A 1007 -24.32 -5.44 4.19
N MET A 1008 -24.98 -4.40 3.68
CA MET A 1008 -26.08 -3.73 4.37
C MET A 1008 -27.32 -4.63 4.52
N GLU A 1009 -27.63 -5.47 3.52
CA GLU A 1009 -28.69 -6.49 3.61
C GLU A 1009 -28.40 -7.46 4.76
N ALA A 1010 -27.18 -8.00 4.82
CA ALA A 1010 -26.78 -8.91 5.90
C ALA A 1010 -26.81 -8.22 7.28
N GLN A 1011 -26.40 -6.95 7.37
CA GLN A 1011 -26.49 -6.17 8.61
C GLN A 1011 -27.94 -5.91 9.02
N PHE A 1012 -28.77 -5.47 8.08
CA PHE A 1012 -30.19 -5.18 8.31
C PHE A 1012 -30.95 -6.42 8.80
N LEU A 1013 -30.74 -7.57 8.15
CA LEU A 1013 -31.38 -8.84 8.52
C LEU A 1013 -30.87 -9.41 9.86
N THR A 1014 -29.74 -8.94 10.38
CA THR A 1014 -29.16 -9.39 11.67
C THR A 1014 -29.35 -8.38 12.82
N GLY A 1015 -30.33 -7.48 12.69
CA GLY A 1015 -30.73 -6.56 13.76
C GLY A 1015 -30.42 -5.08 13.51
N GLY A 1016 -29.96 -4.70 12.31
CA GLY A 1016 -29.84 -3.29 11.89
C GLY A 1016 -28.46 -2.92 11.35
N LEU A 1017 -28.37 -1.71 10.81
CA LEU A 1017 -27.17 -1.21 10.14
C LEU A 1017 -26.07 -0.88 11.15
N VAL A 1018 -24.81 -1.05 10.74
CA VAL A 1018 -23.66 -0.81 11.61
C VAL A 1018 -23.17 0.62 11.43
N ASN A 1019 -23.04 1.35 12.54
CA ASN A 1019 -22.36 2.65 12.57
C ASN A 1019 -20.98 2.47 13.22
N PRO A 1020 -19.86 2.68 12.50
CA PRO A 1020 -18.51 2.51 13.06
C PRO A 1020 -18.20 3.42 14.27
N ASN A 1021 -18.89 4.56 14.37
CA ASN A 1021 -18.64 5.58 15.39
C ASN A 1021 -19.56 5.46 16.61
N LYS A 1022 -20.56 4.57 16.58
CA LYS A 1022 -21.48 4.31 17.70
C LYS A 1022 -21.49 2.82 18.05
N ALA A 1023 -21.48 2.50 19.34
CA ALA A 1023 -21.66 1.11 19.76
C ALA A 1023 -23.13 0.68 19.57
N GLY A 1024 -23.34 -0.45 18.88
CA GLY A 1024 -24.66 -1.03 18.64
C GLY A 1024 -25.17 -0.86 17.21
N ARG A 1025 -26.32 -1.49 16.92
CA ARG A 1025 -27.01 -1.41 15.62
C ARG A 1025 -27.93 -0.20 15.55
N VAL A 1026 -28.03 0.38 14.36
CA VAL A 1026 -28.90 1.52 14.06
C VAL A 1026 -30.08 1.03 13.22
N ASN A 1027 -31.29 1.43 13.63
CA ASN A 1027 -32.50 1.14 12.87
C ASN A 1027 -32.47 1.87 11.52
N ILE A 1028 -33.14 1.32 10.51
CA ILE A 1028 -33.15 1.87 9.14
C ILE A 1028 -33.72 3.30 9.10
N VAL A 1029 -34.72 3.62 9.93
CA VAL A 1029 -35.30 4.97 10.02
C VAL A 1029 -34.30 5.96 10.61
N ASP A 1030 -33.57 5.54 11.65
CA ASP A 1030 -32.54 6.34 12.29
C ASP A 1030 -31.29 6.49 11.40
N ALA A 1031 -31.00 5.49 10.56
CA ALA A 1031 -29.92 5.52 9.59
C ALA A 1031 -30.20 6.54 8.48
N VAL A 1032 -31.45 6.67 8.02
CA VAL A 1032 -31.84 7.73 7.06
C VAL A 1032 -31.80 9.11 7.73
N SER A 1033 -32.33 9.24 8.96
CA SER A 1033 -32.33 10.54 9.66
C SER A 1033 -30.93 11.05 9.99
N SER A 1034 -29.99 10.12 10.23
CA SER A 1034 -28.56 10.41 10.42
C SER A 1034 -27.75 10.48 9.12
N LYS A 1035 -28.39 10.38 7.94
CA LYS A 1035 -27.77 10.41 6.61
C LYS A 1035 -26.74 9.29 6.34
N MET A 1036 -26.79 8.19 7.11
CA MET A 1036 -25.96 7.02 6.86
C MET A 1036 -26.33 6.31 5.55
N ILE A 1037 -27.61 6.37 5.16
CA ILE A 1037 -28.13 5.80 3.92
C ILE A 1037 -29.08 6.79 3.25
N ASP A 1038 -29.17 6.72 1.92
CA ASP A 1038 -30.12 7.51 1.14
C ASP A 1038 -31.52 6.87 1.16
N SER A 1039 -32.56 7.67 0.90
CA SER A 1039 -33.94 7.19 0.76
C SER A 1039 -34.09 6.12 -0.33
N ALA A 1040 -33.29 6.19 -1.40
CA ALA A 1040 -33.23 5.16 -2.43
C ALA A 1040 -32.69 3.82 -1.89
N MET A 1041 -31.61 3.85 -1.11
CA MET A 1041 -31.02 2.66 -0.49
C MET A 1041 -31.96 2.07 0.58
N MET A 1042 -32.67 2.91 1.33
CA MET A 1042 -33.70 2.47 2.28
C MET A 1042 -34.78 1.63 1.57
N ARG A 1043 -35.31 2.12 0.45
CA ARG A 1043 -36.34 1.40 -0.32
C ARG A 1043 -35.80 0.08 -0.86
N GLU A 1044 -34.58 0.09 -1.41
CA GLU A 1044 -33.91 -1.14 -1.89
C GLU A 1044 -33.68 -2.17 -0.77
N LEU A 1045 -33.40 -1.73 0.48
CA LEU A 1045 -33.22 -2.62 1.64
C LEU A 1045 -34.53 -3.08 2.29
N GLN A 1046 -35.65 -2.40 2.05
CA GLN A 1046 -36.97 -2.81 2.59
C GLN A 1046 -37.71 -3.76 1.65
N GLU A 1047 -37.55 -3.58 0.34
CA GLU A 1047 -38.25 -4.36 -0.68
C GLU A 1047 -37.54 -5.70 -0.95
N GLU A 1048 -38.13 -6.80 -0.49
CA GLU A 1048 -37.57 -8.16 -0.63
C GLU A 1048 -37.36 -8.61 -2.09
N ILE A 1049 -38.10 -8.02 -3.03
CA ILE A 1049 -38.02 -8.32 -4.46
C ILE A 1049 -36.65 -7.89 -5.02
N ASN A 1050 -36.01 -6.90 -4.40
CA ASN A 1050 -34.75 -6.32 -4.85
C ASN A 1050 -33.52 -7.08 -4.33
N TYR A 1051 -33.68 -8.06 -3.43
CA TYR A 1051 -32.56 -8.84 -2.91
C TYR A 1051 -31.96 -9.77 -3.96
N ALA A 1052 -30.64 -9.72 -4.09
CA ALA A 1052 -29.91 -10.49 -5.08
C ALA A 1052 -29.90 -11.99 -4.72
N LYS A 1053 -30.33 -12.86 -5.65
CA LYS A 1053 -30.30 -14.32 -5.49
C LYS A 1053 -28.93 -14.90 -5.84
N GLU A 1054 -27.96 -14.70 -4.96
CA GLU A 1054 -26.55 -15.07 -5.19
C GLU A 1054 -26.09 -16.35 -4.50
N LEU A 1055 -26.85 -16.82 -3.50
CA LEU A 1055 -26.54 -18.04 -2.78
C LEU A 1055 -27.19 -19.23 -3.49
N THR A 1056 -26.52 -20.37 -3.51
CA THR A 1056 -27.11 -21.61 -4.01
C THR A 1056 -27.49 -22.47 -2.80
N ASP A 1057 -28.74 -22.89 -2.72
CA ASP A 1057 -29.18 -23.79 -1.65
C ASP A 1057 -28.42 -25.13 -1.78
N PRO A 1058 -27.72 -25.59 -0.73
CA PRO A 1058 -26.95 -26.84 -0.79
C PRO A 1058 -27.81 -28.07 -1.05
N ILE A 1059 -29.10 -28.06 -0.67
CA ILE A 1059 -30.04 -29.17 -0.83
C ILE A 1059 -30.82 -29.05 -2.13
N THR A 1060 -31.49 -27.92 -2.36
CA THR A 1060 -32.38 -27.78 -3.55
C THR A 1060 -31.63 -27.37 -4.82
N LYS A 1061 -30.38 -26.91 -4.70
CA LYS A 1061 -29.54 -26.33 -5.77
C LYS A 1061 -30.15 -25.10 -6.47
N GLU A 1062 -31.20 -24.52 -5.90
CA GLU A 1062 -31.84 -23.30 -6.40
C GLU A 1062 -31.07 -22.06 -5.94
N LYS A 1063 -31.13 -20.98 -6.74
CA LYS A 1063 -30.60 -19.67 -6.34
C LYS A 1063 -31.56 -18.98 -5.38
N VAL A 1064 -31.06 -18.66 -4.18
CA VAL A 1064 -31.80 -18.04 -3.08
C VAL A 1064 -31.15 -16.73 -2.65
N ASN A 1065 -31.93 -15.83 -2.05
CA ASN A 1065 -31.40 -14.62 -1.42
C ASN A 1065 -30.94 -14.89 0.03
N TYR A 1066 -30.23 -13.94 0.65
CA TYR A 1066 -29.68 -14.14 2.00
C TYR A 1066 -30.78 -14.32 3.06
N LYS A 1067 -31.89 -13.57 2.95
CA LYS A 1067 -33.06 -13.72 3.83
C LYS A 1067 -33.68 -15.12 3.77
N GLN A 1068 -33.87 -15.68 2.56
CA GLN A 1068 -34.39 -17.02 2.35
C GLN A 1068 -33.42 -18.07 2.88
N ALA A 1069 -32.11 -17.89 2.69
CA ALA A 1069 -31.11 -18.77 3.25
C ALA A 1069 -31.14 -18.76 4.79
N LEU A 1070 -31.27 -17.58 5.41
CA LEU A 1070 -31.39 -17.42 6.87
C LEU A 1070 -32.67 -18.10 7.40
N ALA A 1071 -33.79 -17.96 6.70
CA ALA A 1071 -35.06 -18.61 7.07
C ALA A 1071 -35.01 -20.15 6.93
N ARG A 1072 -34.16 -20.68 6.05
CA ARG A 1072 -33.93 -22.12 5.88
C ARG A 1072 -32.89 -22.68 6.86
N CYS A 1073 -32.22 -21.83 7.64
CA CYS A 1073 -31.22 -22.29 8.61
C CYS A 1073 -31.87 -23.08 9.75
N LYS A 1074 -31.19 -24.14 10.19
CA LYS A 1074 -31.49 -24.83 11.44
C LYS A 1074 -30.57 -24.31 12.54
N THR A 1075 -31.10 -24.16 13.74
CA THR A 1075 -30.28 -23.78 14.90
C THR A 1075 -29.48 -24.97 15.37
N ASP A 1076 -28.18 -24.80 15.57
CA ASP A 1076 -27.32 -25.81 16.19
C ASP A 1076 -27.81 -26.10 17.62
N PRO A 1077 -28.14 -27.37 17.96
CA PRO A 1077 -28.62 -27.74 19.29
C PRO A 1077 -27.66 -27.36 20.44
N LEU A 1078 -26.35 -27.30 20.18
CA LEU A 1078 -25.34 -27.02 21.19
C LEU A 1078 -25.04 -25.53 21.33
N SER A 1079 -24.82 -24.82 20.22
CA SER A 1079 -24.41 -23.41 20.24
C SER A 1079 -25.55 -22.40 20.09
N GLY A 1080 -26.73 -22.83 19.63
CA GLY A 1080 -27.87 -21.95 19.31
C GLY A 1080 -27.66 -21.09 18.06
N LEU A 1081 -26.58 -21.33 17.31
CA LEU A 1081 -26.23 -20.54 16.12
C LEU A 1081 -26.99 -21.02 14.88
N PRO A 1082 -27.38 -20.13 13.96
CA PRO A 1082 -28.09 -20.51 12.73
C PRO A 1082 -27.13 -21.13 11.71
N MET A 1083 -27.44 -22.35 11.27
CA MET A 1083 -26.64 -23.16 10.34
C MET A 1083 -27.44 -23.50 9.08
N LEU A 1084 -26.81 -23.36 7.92
CA LEU A 1084 -27.43 -23.70 6.64
C LEU A 1084 -27.44 -25.23 6.45
N PRO A 1085 -28.59 -25.88 6.24
CA PRO A 1085 -28.62 -27.32 6.08
C PRO A 1085 -28.01 -27.76 4.74
N ALA A 1086 -27.18 -28.81 4.75
CA ALA A 1086 -26.59 -29.43 3.57
C ALA A 1086 -26.51 -30.95 3.71
N SER A 1087 -26.42 -31.66 2.57
CA SER A 1087 -26.30 -33.13 2.52
C SER A 1087 -24.89 -33.54 2.10
N SER A 1088 -24.24 -34.41 2.90
CA SER A 1088 -22.95 -35.01 2.56
C SER A 1088 -23.03 -36.16 1.54
N LYS A 1089 -24.22 -36.72 1.27
CA LYS A 1089 -24.41 -37.90 0.41
C LYS A 1089 -24.47 -37.60 -1.09
N ASP A 1090 -24.74 -36.36 -1.49
CA ASP A 1090 -24.88 -35.99 -2.92
C ASP A 1090 -23.54 -35.70 -3.63
N SER A 1091 -22.40 -36.06 -3.00
CA SER A 1091 -21.07 -35.96 -3.62
C SER A 1091 -20.73 -37.13 -4.58
N ALA A 1092 -21.62 -38.11 -4.71
CA ALA A 1092 -21.50 -39.19 -5.68
C ALA A 1092 -22.30 -38.87 -6.96
N TYR A 1093 -21.70 -38.17 -7.94
CA TYR A 1093 -21.82 -38.44 -9.39
C TYR A 1093 -21.07 -37.38 -10.22
N SER A 1094 -19.82 -37.69 -10.56
CA SER A 1094 -19.22 -37.35 -11.86
C SER A 1094 -18.16 -38.40 -12.19
N SER A 1095 -18.60 -39.65 -12.30
CA SER A 1095 -17.91 -40.69 -13.08
C SER A 1095 -18.86 -41.14 -14.17
N SER A 1096 -19.00 -40.31 -15.19
CA SER A 1096 -19.54 -40.72 -16.48
C SER A 1096 -18.62 -40.14 -17.55
N TYR A 1097 -17.51 -40.82 -17.84
CA TYR A 1097 -16.82 -40.85 -19.14
C TYR A 1097 -15.61 -41.80 -19.05
N PHE A 1098 -15.89 -43.10 -18.96
CA PHE A 1098 -15.05 -44.15 -19.56
C PHE A 1098 -15.94 -45.32 -19.96
N SER A 1099 -16.48 -45.24 -21.17
CA SER A 1099 -16.99 -46.36 -21.95
C SER A 1099 -17.11 -45.92 -23.41
N HIS A 1100 -15.99 -45.91 -24.12
CA HIS A 1100 -15.82 -46.73 -25.33
C HIS A 1100 -14.40 -46.62 -25.89
N LYS A 1101 -13.71 -47.76 -25.80
CA LYS A 1101 -12.39 -48.16 -26.30
C LYS A 1101 -11.17 -47.66 -25.52
#